data_AF-A0A8H4AEM0-F1
#
_entry.id   AF-A0A8H4AEM0-F1
#
_cell.length_a   1.000
_cell.length_b   1.000
_cell.length_c   1.000
_cell.angle_alpha   90.00
_cell.angle_beta   90.00
_cell.angle_gamma   90.00
#
_symmetry.space_group_name_H-M   'P 1'
#
loop_
_entity.id
_entity.type
_entity.pdbx_description
1 polymer ?
#
loop_
_entity_poly.entity_id
_entity_poly.type
_entity_poly.pdbx_seq_one_letter_code
_entity_poly.pdbx_strand_id
1 'polypeptide(L)'
;MSGKEFFDVAADILTVYIPVISAVKVLVDEICKIYENAECNKELCAVMVDRVKAAEFSMYKIIRSEKKKEDFNKKSYYLAFERFKNNLTQVKEYCKNVSKLKGYKRFLHATDVKSKFDQLRDEFDRCMADLNFAYEVSNAIDRKEESQRVDKSLKEVKESLEQLDDKLDESFKQLNDKLCENFKQNDCKLDENFNQVGDKIDAVADKIDAVAQRIDYMQVTKQGAAKTIDPSDLSDPMKQDFRGNNNKVIKKLFKNAIEVACKPIDGKSENEMAILGKLGLSPQIVKFYGQSVINNSQVMILGWAEQGNLKELYEKFDIPWTRKIQIAKDILLGLLFLRTVNVFHHDVRCENVFVLRDLSVKLGNFGFARGVDDIISSNLSHLATYIVRWMAPELIKKYISSNYENKKVYTFNCEMFSYGMLLWELCYERLPYGDWNIKKISDHVLAGKREKILKGNFKRQSDNDIQLEFIKIFQDAWCHQPELRITIPALRHRLEELANKFPIPFDEPQLLRDKTLDFDGLKSEESKSEAKEYPGFDEEIPEEVEDDVAVIPLKDGIEMHKRKEYDNAWECFKQNADLNNPEAKFWVGYYLLYGHNGEKDPIQARKYFKEAADENNHAESQCRYAVALLAELSKETDETVRTKLRKEILYYFELAAENQENRNADAMYYLGDIYVAGKLKVKKDVERGVYYLKLASSNKNERANSLLKKLGK
;
A
#
# COMPACT_ATOMS: atom_id res chain seq x y z
N MET A 1 18.48 -37.36 30.84
CA MET A 1 18.31 -35.90 30.66
C MET A 1 18.05 -35.28 32.02
N SER A 2 18.86 -34.30 32.42
CA SER A 2 18.78 -33.69 33.75
C SER A 2 17.76 -32.55 33.75
N GLY A 3 17.11 -32.27 34.89
CA GLY A 3 16.08 -31.22 35.00
C GLY A 3 16.53 -29.80 34.63
N LYS A 4 17.82 -29.56 34.42
CA LYS A 4 18.36 -28.28 33.89
C LYS A 4 18.20 -28.14 32.38
N GLU A 5 18.38 -29.21 31.61
CA GLU A 5 18.23 -29.18 30.15
C GLU A 5 16.77 -28.96 29.72
N PHE A 6 15.81 -29.38 30.56
CA PHE A 6 14.38 -29.25 30.30
C PHE A 6 13.84 -27.84 30.59
N PHE A 7 14.49 -27.08 31.48
CA PHE A 7 14.15 -25.68 31.76
C PHE A 7 14.63 -24.73 30.66
N ASP A 8 15.77 -25.01 30.02
CA ASP A 8 16.31 -24.20 28.92
C ASP A 8 15.42 -24.29 27.65
N VAL A 9 14.96 -25.50 27.28
CA VAL A 9 14.11 -25.70 26.08
C VAL A 9 12.76 -24.97 26.20
N ALA A 10 12.18 -24.92 27.41
CA ALA A 10 10.93 -24.23 27.66
C ALA A 10 11.06 -22.69 27.63
N ALA A 11 12.24 -22.15 27.96
CA ALA A 11 12.54 -20.74 27.82
C ALA A 11 12.72 -20.34 26.34
N ASP A 12 13.32 -21.21 25.54
CA ASP A 12 13.66 -20.96 24.13
C ASP A 12 12.46 -21.04 23.16
N ILE A 13 11.44 -21.86 23.44
CA ILE A 13 10.19 -21.84 22.65
C ILE A 13 9.41 -20.54 22.92
N LEU A 14 9.39 -20.09 24.18
CA LEU A 14 8.73 -18.85 24.56
C LEU A 14 9.43 -17.62 23.96
N THR A 15 10.75 -17.63 23.75
CA THR A 15 11.46 -16.50 23.11
C THR A 15 11.00 -16.24 21.68
N VAL A 16 10.56 -17.25 20.93
CA VAL A 16 9.97 -17.08 19.58
C VAL A 16 8.65 -16.30 19.65
N TYR A 17 7.88 -16.46 20.73
CA TYR A 17 6.59 -15.80 20.90
C TYR A 17 6.67 -14.45 21.62
N ILE A 18 7.79 -14.14 22.30
CA ILE A 18 7.99 -12.84 23.00
C ILE A 18 7.69 -11.64 22.08
N PRO A 19 8.18 -11.59 20.82
CA PRO A 19 7.92 -10.45 19.94
C PRO A 19 6.43 -10.25 19.64
N VAL A 20 5.72 -11.33 19.27
CA VAL A 20 4.29 -11.26 18.93
C VAL A 20 3.44 -10.95 20.17
N ILE A 21 3.75 -11.53 21.33
CA ILE A 21 3.06 -11.24 22.61
C ILE A 21 3.27 -9.78 23.02
N SER A 22 4.49 -9.26 22.87
CA SER A 22 4.81 -7.87 23.20
C SER A 22 4.07 -6.90 22.26
N ALA A 23 4.00 -7.21 20.97
CA ALA A 23 3.25 -6.44 20.00
C ALA A 23 1.74 -6.44 20.30
N VAL A 24 1.17 -7.60 20.65
CA VAL A 24 -0.22 -7.75 21.08
C VAL A 24 -0.50 -6.85 22.30
N LYS A 25 0.35 -6.87 23.33
CA LYS A 25 0.21 -6.00 24.51
C LYS A 25 0.17 -4.52 24.13
N VAL A 26 1.13 -4.07 23.31
CA VAL A 26 1.18 -2.67 22.87
C VAL A 26 -0.10 -2.27 22.14
N LEU A 27 -0.62 -3.14 21.26
CA LEU A 27 -1.87 -2.90 20.55
C LEU A 27 -3.07 -2.80 21.50
N VAL A 28 -3.16 -3.68 22.52
CA VAL A 28 -4.23 -3.63 23.52
C VAL A 28 -4.19 -2.31 24.30
N ASP A 29 -3.02 -1.88 24.75
CA ASP A 29 -2.82 -0.61 25.45
C ASP A 29 -3.24 0.60 24.58
N GLU A 30 -2.91 0.57 23.30
CA GLU A 30 -3.29 1.61 22.34
C GLU A 30 -4.81 1.66 22.09
N ILE A 31 -5.46 0.50 21.97
CA ILE A 31 -6.92 0.40 21.82
C ILE A 31 -7.61 0.98 23.07
N CYS A 32 -7.12 0.67 24.26
CA CYS A 32 -7.64 1.23 25.51
C CYS A 32 -7.51 2.76 25.55
N LYS A 33 -6.36 3.30 25.14
CA LYS A 33 -6.14 4.76 25.06
C LYS A 33 -7.07 5.43 24.05
N ILE A 34 -7.36 4.79 22.92
CA ILE A 34 -8.32 5.33 21.94
C ILE A 34 -9.71 5.40 22.56
N TYR A 35 -10.12 4.36 23.27
CA TYR A 35 -11.40 4.32 23.97
C TYR A 35 -11.52 5.39 25.07
N GLU A 36 -10.48 5.59 25.90
CA GLU A 36 -10.46 6.63 26.94
C GLU A 36 -10.66 8.04 26.35
N ASN A 37 -10.15 8.27 25.15
CA ASN A 37 -10.23 9.54 24.43
C ASN A 37 -11.39 9.61 23.42
N ALA A 38 -12.34 8.67 23.46
CA ALA A 38 -13.46 8.63 22.52
C ALA A 38 -14.48 9.73 22.81
N GLU A 39 -14.77 10.53 21.78
CA GLU A 39 -15.72 11.64 21.79
C GLU A 39 -17.12 11.20 21.31
N CYS A 40 -17.19 10.16 20.46
CA CYS A 40 -18.43 9.52 20.01
C CYS A 40 -18.27 7.98 19.92
N ASN A 41 -19.38 7.25 19.79
CA ASN A 41 -19.42 5.77 19.77
C ASN A 41 -18.65 5.10 20.92
N LYS A 42 -18.76 5.66 22.12
CA LYS A 42 -17.99 5.21 23.28
C LYS A 42 -18.32 3.78 23.69
N GLU A 43 -19.60 3.40 23.65
CA GLU A 43 -20.04 2.02 23.93
C GLU A 43 -19.53 1.02 22.88
N LEU A 44 -19.51 1.40 21.60
CA LEU A 44 -18.96 0.58 20.52
C LEU A 44 -17.47 0.29 20.72
N CYS A 45 -16.71 1.31 21.14
CA CYS A 45 -15.30 1.16 21.49
C CYS A 45 -15.13 0.35 22.79
N ALA A 46 -16.00 0.52 23.77
CA ALA A 46 -15.96 -0.21 25.04
C ALA A 46 -16.12 -1.72 24.82
N VAL A 47 -17.05 -2.14 23.96
CA VAL A 47 -17.23 -3.55 23.61
C VAL A 47 -15.97 -4.19 23.03
N MET A 48 -15.27 -3.48 22.13
CA MET A 48 -13.99 -3.95 21.60
C MET A 48 -12.92 -4.00 22.69
N VAL A 49 -12.88 -3.03 23.61
CA VAL A 49 -11.96 -3.02 24.76
C VAL A 49 -12.19 -4.23 25.67
N ASP A 50 -13.44 -4.54 25.99
CA ASP A 50 -13.81 -5.68 26.84
C ASP A 50 -13.29 -6.99 26.23
N ARG A 51 -13.47 -7.16 24.92
CA ARG A 51 -12.96 -8.29 24.13
C ARG A 51 -11.44 -8.41 24.20
N VAL A 52 -10.71 -7.36 23.83
CA VAL A 52 -9.24 -7.43 23.75
C VAL A 52 -8.59 -7.62 25.13
N LYS A 53 -9.20 -7.08 26.20
CA LYS A 53 -8.73 -7.32 27.58
C LYS A 53 -8.97 -8.75 28.05
N ALA A 54 -10.12 -9.35 27.70
CA ALA A 54 -10.37 -10.76 28.00
C ALA A 54 -9.36 -11.69 27.30
N ALA A 55 -9.02 -11.39 26.04
CA ALA A 55 -7.98 -12.11 25.31
C ALA A 55 -6.57 -11.90 25.89
N GLU A 56 -6.23 -10.67 26.27
CA GLU A 56 -4.95 -10.37 26.94
C GLU A 56 -4.79 -11.16 28.25
N PHE A 57 -5.84 -11.22 29.07
CA PHE A 57 -5.84 -12.00 30.30
C PHE A 57 -5.62 -13.50 30.03
N SER A 58 -6.33 -14.05 29.03
CA SER A 58 -6.23 -15.46 28.62
C SER A 58 -4.82 -15.79 28.11
N MET A 59 -4.23 -14.89 27.32
CA MET A 59 -2.86 -14.99 26.84
C MET A 59 -1.84 -15.07 28.00
N TYR A 60 -1.91 -14.17 28.98
CA TYR A 60 -0.98 -14.20 30.12
C TYR A 60 -1.18 -15.44 31.02
N LYS A 61 -2.40 -15.94 31.12
CA LYS A 61 -2.70 -17.17 31.86
C LYS A 61 -2.03 -18.40 31.24
N ILE A 62 -2.00 -18.48 29.91
CA ILE A 62 -1.37 -19.59 29.20
C ILE A 62 0.16 -19.50 29.22
N ILE A 63 0.72 -18.30 29.08
CA ILE A 63 2.17 -18.08 29.24
C ILE A 63 2.68 -18.52 30.63
N ARG A 64 1.84 -18.41 31.66
CA ARG A 64 2.16 -18.82 33.04
C ARG A 64 1.82 -20.28 33.35
N SER A 65 1.12 -20.99 32.46
CA SER A 65 0.67 -22.37 32.68
C SER A 65 1.66 -23.38 32.10
N GLU A 66 2.16 -24.29 32.93
CA GLU A 66 3.11 -25.33 32.50
C GLU A 66 2.48 -26.43 31.63
N LYS A 67 1.14 -26.52 31.59
CA LYS A 67 0.38 -27.65 31.01
C LYS A 67 0.06 -27.56 29.51
N LYS A 68 0.31 -26.44 28.82
CA LYS A 68 -0.02 -26.22 27.39
C LYS A 68 1.20 -25.95 26.50
N LYS A 69 2.37 -26.49 26.85
CA LYS A 69 3.64 -26.23 26.13
C LYS A 69 3.74 -26.94 24.77
N GLU A 70 3.01 -28.03 24.55
CA GLU A 70 3.00 -28.76 23.28
C GLU A 70 2.41 -27.94 22.13
N ASP A 71 1.46 -27.05 22.40
CA ASP A 71 0.85 -26.19 21.37
C ASP A 71 1.83 -25.12 20.85
N PHE A 72 2.82 -24.69 21.65
CA PHE A 72 3.81 -23.71 21.22
C PHE A 72 4.86 -24.26 20.24
N ASN A 73 4.91 -25.59 20.06
CA ASN A 73 5.77 -26.23 19.07
C ASN A 73 5.10 -26.34 17.69
N LYS A 74 3.82 -25.97 17.60
CA LYS A 74 3.03 -26.04 16.38
C LYS A 74 3.14 -24.75 15.61
N LYS A 75 3.50 -24.86 14.32
CA LYS A 75 3.54 -23.72 13.40
C LYS A 75 2.16 -23.06 13.29
N SER A 76 1.10 -23.88 13.27
CA SER A 76 -0.29 -23.44 13.26
C SER A 76 -0.63 -22.48 14.42
N TYR A 77 -0.08 -22.73 15.61
CA TYR A 77 -0.31 -21.94 16.81
C TYR A 77 0.43 -20.59 16.80
N TYR A 78 1.66 -20.54 16.28
CA TYR A 78 2.36 -19.27 16.04
C TYR A 78 1.61 -18.39 15.04
N LEU A 79 1.15 -18.99 13.93
CA LEU A 79 0.34 -18.30 12.93
C LEU A 79 -1.01 -17.80 13.49
N ALA A 80 -1.59 -18.49 14.48
CA ALA A 80 -2.77 -18.01 15.18
C ALA A 80 -2.49 -16.72 15.99
N PHE A 81 -1.33 -16.63 16.66
CA PHE A 81 -0.90 -15.40 17.35
C PHE A 81 -0.64 -14.23 16.39
N GLU A 82 -0.02 -14.50 15.23
CA GLU A 82 0.19 -13.49 14.19
C GLU A 82 -1.14 -13.00 13.59
N ARG A 83 -2.10 -13.92 13.35
CA ARG A 83 -3.47 -13.55 12.94
C ARG A 83 -4.17 -12.71 13.99
N PHE A 84 -4.04 -13.06 15.27
CA PHE A 84 -4.58 -12.28 16.37
C PHE A 84 -3.99 -10.86 16.44
N LYS A 85 -2.66 -10.71 16.33
CA LYS A 85 -1.98 -9.41 16.25
C LYS A 85 -2.51 -8.56 15.08
N ASN A 86 -2.70 -9.17 13.92
CA ASN A 86 -3.23 -8.48 12.74
C ASN A 86 -4.69 -8.05 12.94
N ASN A 87 -5.52 -8.89 13.56
CA ASN A 87 -6.89 -8.53 13.94
C ASN A 87 -6.91 -7.34 14.90
N LEU A 88 -6.08 -7.34 15.96
CA LEU A 88 -5.97 -6.21 16.89
C LEU A 88 -5.53 -4.91 16.21
N THR A 89 -4.66 -4.99 15.21
CA THR A 89 -4.26 -3.82 14.41
C THR A 89 -5.46 -3.22 13.66
N GLN A 90 -6.33 -4.05 13.11
CA GLN A 90 -7.57 -3.61 12.46
C GLN A 90 -8.59 -3.06 13.46
N VAL A 91 -8.74 -3.69 14.64
CA VAL A 91 -9.59 -3.20 15.73
C VAL A 91 -9.14 -1.82 16.19
N LYS A 92 -7.83 -1.60 16.36
CA LYS A 92 -7.25 -0.29 16.69
C LYS A 92 -7.65 0.79 15.69
N GLU A 93 -7.46 0.53 14.39
CA GLU A 93 -7.78 1.51 13.35
C GLU A 93 -9.30 1.74 13.26
N TYR A 94 -10.12 0.70 13.45
CA TYR A 94 -11.56 0.84 13.54
C TYR A 94 -11.99 1.73 14.70
N CYS A 95 -11.55 1.44 15.93
CA CYS A 95 -11.84 2.23 17.12
C CYS A 95 -11.41 3.69 16.95
N LYS A 96 -10.27 3.95 16.29
CA LYS A 96 -9.79 5.31 16.00
C LYS A 96 -10.71 6.05 15.02
N ASN A 97 -11.28 5.36 14.06
CA ASN A 97 -12.18 5.96 13.07
C ASN A 97 -13.57 6.25 13.67
N VAL A 98 -14.11 5.36 14.50
CA VAL A 98 -15.46 5.53 15.07
C VAL A 98 -15.49 6.41 16.32
N SER A 99 -14.36 6.59 17.00
CA SER A 99 -14.25 7.34 18.26
C SER A 99 -14.31 8.87 18.12
N LYS A 100 -14.22 9.41 16.89
CA LYS A 100 -14.29 10.84 16.60
C LYS A 100 -15.28 11.13 15.48
N LEU A 101 -16.09 12.19 15.60
CA LEU A 101 -17.07 12.61 14.58
C LEU A 101 -16.46 12.82 13.19
N LYS A 102 -15.25 13.39 13.12
CA LYS A 102 -14.51 13.57 11.86
C LYS A 102 -14.04 12.24 11.24
N GLY A 103 -13.74 11.25 12.06
CA GLY A 103 -13.43 9.89 11.62
C GLY A 103 -14.68 9.11 11.22
N TYR A 104 -15.80 9.33 11.91
CA TYR A 104 -17.09 8.70 11.64
C TYR A 104 -17.62 9.06 10.24
N LYS A 105 -17.36 10.29 9.76
CA LYS A 105 -17.64 10.72 8.37
C LYS A 105 -16.96 9.86 7.29
N ARG A 106 -15.99 9.00 7.65
CA ARG A 106 -15.38 8.03 6.72
C ARG A 106 -16.30 6.84 6.43
N PHE A 107 -17.33 6.64 7.24
CA PHE A 107 -18.39 5.66 7.03
C PHE A 107 -19.59 6.38 6.41
N LEU A 108 -20.16 5.83 5.34
CA LEU A 108 -21.29 6.44 4.62
C LEU A 108 -22.57 6.32 5.45
N HIS A 109 -22.78 5.16 6.09
CA HIS A 109 -23.98 4.89 6.89
C HIS A 109 -23.66 4.13 8.18
N ALA A 110 -24.56 4.22 9.18
CA ALA A 110 -24.47 3.46 10.43
C ALA A 110 -24.45 1.93 10.20
N THR A 111 -25.04 1.46 9.10
CA THR A 111 -24.98 0.06 8.66
C THR A 111 -23.56 -0.39 8.30
N ASP A 112 -22.73 0.50 7.75
CA ASP A 112 -21.34 0.19 7.39
C ASP A 112 -20.47 0.07 8.66
N VAL A 113 -20.75 0.93 9.64
CA VAL A 113 -20.12 0.88 10.96
C VAL A 113 -20.43 -0.44 11.66
N LYS A 114 -21.70 -0.87 11.61
CA LYS A 114 -22.16 -2.16 12.17
C LYS A 114 -21.58 -3.36 11.43
N SER A 115 -21.62 -3.35 10.10
CA SER A 115 -21.05 -4.43 9.27
C SER A 115 -19.55 -4.62 9.52
N LYS A 116 -18.79 -3.52 9.60
CA LYS A 116 -17.37 -3.60 9.91
C LYS A 116 -17.10 -4.06 11.34
N PHE A 117 -17.93 -3.66 12.30
CA PHE A 117 -17.89 -4.17 13.67
C PHE A 117 -18.08 -5.69 13.70
N ASP A 118 -19.13 -6.19 13.06
CA ASP A 118 -19.46 -7.62 13.01
C ASP A 118 -18.33 -8.43 12.35
N GLN A 119 -17.74 -7.93 11.26
CA GLN A 119 -16.59 -8.58 10.62
C GLN A 119 -15.39 -8.71 11.56
N LEU A 120 -15.05 -7.64 12.28
CA LEU A 120 -13.91 -7.63 13.19
C LEU A 120 -14.16 -8.53 14.41
N ARG A 121 -15.40 -8.56 14.90
CA ARG A 121 -15.85 -9.46 15.97
C ARG A 121 -15.70 -10.91 15.56
N ASP A 122 -16.20 -11.29 14.39
CA ASP A 122 -16.19 -12.68 13.94
C ASP A 122 -14.76 -13.17 13.70
N GLU A 123 -13.89 -12.32 13.17
CA GLU A 123 -12.46 -12.62 13.03
C GLU A 123 -11.75 -12.73 14.37
N PHE A 124 -12.10 -11.88 15.34
CA PHE A 124 -11.59 -11.98 16.70
C PHE A 124 -12.00 -13.31 17.35
N ASP A 125 -13.27 -13.68 17.25
CA ASP A 125 -13.78 -14.95 17.80
C ASP A 125 -13.10 -16.17 17.16
N ARG A 126 -12.82 -16.14 15.84
CA ARG A 126 -12.00 -17.16 15.17
C ARG A 126 -10.59 -17.24 15.74
N CYS A 127 -9.92 -16.09 15.92
CA CYS A 127 -8.59 -16.06 16.55
C CYS A 127 -8.63 -16.66 17.98
N MET A 128 -9.69 -16.38 18.74
CA MET A 128 -9.85 -16.93 20.08
C MET A 128 -10.08 -18.45 20.07
N ALA A 129 -10.75 -18.99 19.04
CA ALA A 129 -10.88 -20.42 18.86
C ALA A 129 -9.54 -21.08 18.55
N ASP A 130 -8.80 -20.54 17.58
CA ASP A 130 -7.48 -21.06 17.16
C ASP A 130 -6.44 -21.00 18.29
N LEU A 131 -6.54 -20.01 19.17
CA LEU A 131 -5.67 -19.85 20.35
C LEU A 131 -6.16 -20.64 21.57
N ASN A 132 -7.29 -21.36 21.47
CA ASN A 132 -7.95 -22.02 22.60
C ASN A 132 -8.33 -21.06 23.76
N PHE A 133 -8.61 -19.80 23.44
CA PHE A 133 -9.08 -18.74 24.37
C PHE A 133 -10.61 -18.62 24.38
N ALA A 134 -11.32 -19.21 23.41
CA ALA A 134 -12.74 -19.01 23.16
C ALA A 134 -13.64 -19.23 24.39
N TYR A 135 -13.35 -20.23 25.23
CA TYR A 135 -14.11 -20.48 26.46
C TYR A 135 -13.92 -19.36 27.49
N GLU A 136 -12.70 -18.87 27.67
CA GLU A 136 -12.36 -17.84 28.66
C GLU A 136 -12.94 -16.48 28.23
N VAL A 137 -12.84 -16.17 26.94
CA VAL A 137 -13.40 -14.94 26.35
C VAL A 137 -14.93 -14.97 26.33
N SER A 138 -15.56 -16.09 25.97
CA SER A 138 -17.03 -16.18 25.94
C SER A 138 -17.67 -16.16 27.33
N ASN A 139 -16.94 -16.51 28.40
CA ASN A 139 -17.43 -16.37 29.77
C ASN A 139 -17.31 -14.93 30.30
N ALA A 140 -16.44 -14.11 29.70
CA ALA A 140 -16.24 -12.72 30.09
C ALA A 140 -17.20 -11.74 29.36
N ILE A 141 -17.92 -12.19 28.33
CA ILE A 141 -18.73 -11.35 27.45
C ILE A 141 -20.17 -11.86 27.37
N ASP A 142 -21.14 -11.02 27.76
CA ASP A 142 -22.57 -11.26 27.50
C ASP A 142 -22.96 -10.75 26.10
N ARG A 143 -23.23 -11.67 25.17
CA ARG A 143 -23.55 -11.36 23.77
C ARG A 143 -24.88 -10.60 23.61
N LYS A 144 -25.84 -10.78 24.51
CA LYS A 144 -27.14 -10.06 24.44
C LYS A 144 -26.96 -8.62 24.88
N GLU A 145 -26.20 -8.40 25.94
CA GLU A 145 -25.86 -7.06 26.42
C GLU A 145 -25.00 -6.31 25.39
N GLU A 146 -24.05 -7.01 24.76
CA GLU A 146 -23.21 -6.47 23.68
C GLU A 146 -24.03 -5.92 22.52
N SER A 147 -24.96 -6.72 21.97
CA SER A 147 -25.80 -6.30 20.85
C SER A 147 -26.63 -5.05 21.18
N GLN A 148 -27.15 -4.98 22.40
CA GLN A 148 -27.94 -3.82 22.85
C GLN A 148 -27.07 -2.55 22.98
N ARG A 149 -25.84 -2.67 23.47
CA ARG A 149 -24.89 -1.56 23.60
C ARG A 149 -24.46 -1.02 22.23
N VAL A 150 -24.23 -1.91 21.26
CA VAL A 150 -23.90 -1.55 19.88
C VAL A 150 -25.06 -0.82 19.21
N ASP A 151 -26.27 -1.36 19.28
CA ASP A 151 -27.45 -0.74 18.65
C ASP A 151 -27.80 0.62 19.26
N LYS A 152 -27.66 0.75 20.58
CA LYS A 152 -27.83 2.03 21.29
C LYS A 152 -26.82 3.08 20.81
N SER A 153 -25.54 2.73 20.72
CA SER A 153 -24.47 3.64 20.26
C SER A 153 -24.73 4.16 18.84
N LEU A 154 -25.17 3.28 17.94
CA LEU A 154 -25.44 3.65 16.55
C LEU A 154 -26.66 4.57 16.43
N LYS A 155 -27.67 4.39 17.29
CA LYS A 155 -28.86 5.24 17.32
C LYS A 155 -28.56 6.65 17.81
N GLU A 156 -27.80 6.80 18.89
CA GLU A 156 -27.43 8.11 19.45
C GLU A 156 -26.65 8.98 18.46
N VAL A 157 -25.74 8.39 17.69
CA VAL A 157 -24.98 9.12 16.66
C VAL A 157 -25.87 9.49 15.47
N LYS A 158 -26.81 8.63 15.08
CA LYS A 158 -27.79 8.93 14.03
C LYS A 158 -28.66 10.13 14.41
N GLU A 159 -29.22 10.11 15.62
CA GLU A 159 -30.05 11.21 16.15
C GLU A 159 -29.24 12.51 16.26
N SER A 160 -27.96 12.44 16.65
CA SER A 160 -27.07 13.61 16.71
C SER A 160 -26.73 14.21 15.34
N LEU A 161 -26.65 13.37 14.29
CA LEU A 161 -26.43 13.82 12.92
C LEU A 161 -27.69 14.44 12.33
N GLU A 162 -28.87 13.86 12.58
CA GLU A 162 -30.17 14.42 12.16
C GLU A 162 -30.41 15.80 12.79
N GLN A 163 -30.10 15.98 14.08
CA GLN A 163 -30.19 17.29 14.75
C GLN A 163 -29.23 18.36 14.20
N LEU A 164 -28.09 17.94 13.64
CA LEU A 164 -27.15 18.86 12.97
C LEU A 164 -27.67 19.28 11.59
N ASP A 165 -28.34 18.37 10.89
CA ASP A 165 -28.97 18.61 9.59
C ASP A 165 -30.15 19.59 9.74
N ASP A 166 -31.03 19.35 10.73
CA ASP A 166 -32.17 20.23 11.04
C ASP A 166 -31.72 21.68 11.37
N LYS A 167 -30.61 21.84 12.10
CA LYS A 167 -30.03 23.15 12.42
C LYS A 167 -29.43 23.85 11.21
N LEU A 168 -28.87 23.08 10.27
CA LEU A 168 -28.38 23.60 8.99
C LEU A 168 -29.56 24.08 8.14
N ASP A 169 -30.63 23.29 8.05
CA ASP A 169 -31.86 23.63 7.32
C ASP A 169 -32.53 24.89 7.88
N GLU A 170 -32.58 25.04 9.21
CA GLU A 170 -33.13 26.24 9.84
C GLU A 170 -32.27 27.48 9.54
N SER A 171 -30.95 27.33 9.50
CA SER A 171 -30.01 28.38 9.11
C SER A 171 -30.13 28.76 7.62
N PHE A 172 -30.35 27.76 6.75
CA PHE A 172 -30.61 27.98 5.32
C PHE A 172 -31.94 28.69 5.09
N LYS A 173 -32.98 28.32 5.84
CA LYS A 173 -34.28 28.98 5.77
C LYS A 173 -34.20 30.46 6.13
N GLN A 174 -33.48 30.80 7.20
CA GLN A 174 -33.23 32.20 7.56
C GLN A 174 -32.46 32.99 6.49
N LEU A 175 -31.52 32.34 5.80
CA LEU A 175 -30.77 32.96 4.69
C LEU A 175 -31.67 33.15 3.46
N ASN A 176 -32.53 32.17 3.18
CA ASN A 176 -33.45 32.18 2.05
C ASN A 176 -34.58 33.20 2.23
N ASP A 177 -35.08 33.38 3.46
CA ASP A 177 -36.07 34.41 3.78
C ASP A 177 -35.48 35.82 3.58
N LYS A 178 -34.22 36.05 3.96
CA LYS A 178 -33.48 37.29 3.69
C LYS A 178 -33.24 37.53 2.19
N LEU A 179 -33.03 36.46 1.42
CA LEU A 179 -32.93 36.55 -0.05
C LEU A 179 -34.30 36.86 -0.68
N CYS A 180 -35.37 36.23 -0.21
CA CYS A 180 -36.73 36.49 -0.68
C CYS A 180 -37.20 37.93 -0.43
N GLU A 181 -36.81 38.54 0.69
CA GLU A 181 -37.06 39.97 0.94
C GLU A 181 -36.35 40.88 -0.07
N ASN A 182 -35.13 40.53 -0.49
CA ASN A 182 -34.40 41.25 -1.54
C ASN A 182 -35.02 41.05 -2.93
N PHE A 183 -35.63 39.89 -3.21
CA PHE A 183 -36.25 39.59 -4.50
C PHE A 183 -37.65 40.19 -4.66
N LYS A 184 -38.39 40.45 -3.58
CA LYS A 184 -39.70 41.15 -3.62
C LYS A 184 -39.64 42.60 -4.12
N GLN A 185 -38.46 43.17 -4.34
CA GLN A 185 -38.29 44.50 -4.92
C GLN A 185 -38.23 44.54 -6.45
N ASN A 186 -38.14 43.41 -7.15
CA ASN A 186 -38.09 43.38 -8.61
C ASN A 186 -39.16 42.44 -9.18
N ASP A 187 -40.24 43.05 -9.64
CA ASP A 187 -41.52 42.41 -9.93
C ASP A 187 -41.69 41.97 -11.40
N CYS A 188 -42.65 41.07 -11.61
CA CYS A 188 -43.44 40.75 -12.82
C CYS A 188 -43.04 39.63 -13.82
N LYS A 189 -43.81 38.52 -13.72
CA LYS A 189 -44.50 37.71 -14.78
C LYS A 189 -44.16 36.20 -14.91
N LEU A 190 -44.94 35.41 -14.15
CA LEU A 190 -45.80 34.25 -14.50
C LEU A 190 -45.28 33.06 -15.34
N ASP A 191 -45.18 31.93 -14.63
CA ASP A 191 -45.83 30.62 -14.87
C ASP A 191 -45.82 29.98 -16.28
N GLU A 192 -44.81 29.15 -16.52
CA GLU A 192 -44.89 27.89 -17.30
C GLU A 192 -44.42 26.70 -16.42
N ASN A 193 -44.93 26.70 -15.18
CA ASN A 193 -44.49 25.88 -14.06
C ASN A 193 -45.15 24.50 -14.06
N PHE A 194 -44.32 23.44 -14.14
CA PHE A 194 -44.20 22.39 -13.09
C PHE A 194 -43.15 21.33 -13.46
N ASN A 195 -42.84 21.12 -14.75
CA ASN A 195 -41.78 20.19 -15.19
C ASN A 195 -40.40 20.84 -15.33
N GLN A 196 -40.33 22.16 -15.51
CA GLN A 196 -39.05 22.88 -15.45
C GLN A 196 -38.53 23.05 -14.01
N VAL A 197 -39.36 22.86 -12.99
CA VAL A 197 -38.98 23.10 -11.59
C VAL A 197 -38.19 21.93 -11.02
N GLY A 198 -38.47 20.67 -11.43
CA GLY A 198 -37.63 19.51 -11.09
C GLY A 198 -36.23 19.61 -11.68
N ASP A 199 -36.14 19.87 -12.99
CA ASP A 199 -34.84 20.03 -13.68
C ASP A 199 -34.08 21.28 -13.22
N LYS A 200 -34.78 22.32 -12.74
CA LYS A 200 -34.15 23.50 -12.14
C LYS A 200 -33.80 23.30 -10.68
N ILE A 201 -34.51 22.47 -9.91
CA ILE A 201 -34.14 22.09 -8.53
C ILE A 201 -32.90 21.22 -8.55
N ASP A 202 -32.78 20.27 -9.48
CA ASP A 202 -31.56 19.47 -9.66
C ASP A 202 -30.42 20.33 -10.24
N ALA A 203 -30.70 21.24 -11.18
CA ALA A 203 -29.70 22.20 -11.65
C ALA A 203 -29.35 23.28 -10.61
N VAL A 204 -30.21 23.54 -9.61
CA VAL A 204 -29.95 24.46 -8.49
C VAL A 204 -29.28 23.72 -7.34
N ALA A 205 -29.56 22.44 -7.10
CA ALA A 205 -28.83 21.57 -6.19
C ALA A 205 -27.42 21.31 -6.74
N ASP A 206 -27.26 21.06 -8.04
CA ASP A 206 -25.96 20.99 -8.72
C ASP A 206 -25.25 22.34 -8.73
N LYS A 207 -25.99 23.46 -8.83
CA LYS A 207 -25.39 24.80 -8.67
C LYS A 207 -25.13 25.16 -7.22
N ILE A 208 -25.85 24.62 -6.24
CA ILE A 208 -25.64 24.83 -4.80
C ILE A 208 -24.50 23.95 -4.32
N ASP A 209 -24.33 22.74 -4.85
CA ASP A 209 -23.12 21.93 -4.67
C ASP A 209 -21.94 22.58 -5.41
N ALA A 210 -22.15 23.10 -6.63
CA ALA A 210 -21.10 23.86 -7.31
C ALA A 210 -20.82 25.22 -6.67
N VAL A 211 -21.77 25.82 -5.92
CA VAL A 211 -21.65 27.08 -5.17
C VAL A 211 -21.10 26.82 -3.77
N ALA A 212 -21.44 25.73 -3.09
CA ALA A 212 -20.90 25.30 -1.80
C ALA A 212 -19.45 24.80 -2.00
N GLN A 213 -19.21 24.04 -3.07
CA GLN A 213 -17.86 23.74 -3.53
C GLN A 213 -17.17 25.01 -4.04
N ARG A 214 -17.84 25.96 -4.71
CA ARG A 214 -17.26 27.29 -5.02
C ARG A 214 -17.02 28.14 -3.78
N ILE A 215 -17.73 27.97 -2.67
CA ILE A 215 -17.60 28.78 -1.44
C ILE A 215 -16.46 28.24 -0.59
N ASP A 216 -16.32 26.91 -0.47
CA ASP A 216 -15.10 26.27 0.05
C ASP A 216 -13.89 26.57 -0.86
N TYR A 217 -14.08 26.51 -2.18
CA TYR A 217 -13.07 26.88 -3.17
C TYR A 217 -12.75 28.38 -3.15
N MET A 218 -13.73 29.28 -2.96
CA MET A 218 -13.50 30.73 -2.89
C MET A 218 -12.82 31.13 -1.58
N GLN A 219 -13.08 30.42 -0.48
CA GLN A 219 -12.33 30.58 0.77
C GLN A 219 -10.88 30.08 0.63
N VAL A 220 -10.60 29.09 -0.22
CA VAL A 220 -9.22 28.64 -0.57
C VAL A 220 -8.56 29.52 -1.65
N THR A 221 -9.32 30.19 -2.52
CA THR A 221 -8.77 31.04 -3.61
C THR A 221 -8.10 32.35 -3.15
N LYS A 222 -7.99 32.60 -1.84
CA LYS A 222 -7.15 33.70 -1.31
C LYS A 222 -5.69 33.33 -1.06
N GLN A 223 -5.25 32.10 -1.34
CA GLN A 223 -3.84 31.73 -1.42
C GLN A 223 -3.60 31.05 -2.77
N GLY A 224 -2.99 31.65 -3.79
CA GLY A 224 -1.76 32.44 -3.76
C GLY A 224 -0.56 31.52 -3.98
N ALA A 225 -0.29 31.15 -5.24
CA ALA A 225 0.82 30.31 -5.72
C ALA A 225 0.90 28.88 -5.19
N ALA A 226 1.41 27.95 -6.01
CA ALA A 226 1.78 26.62 -5.54
C ALA A 226 2.75 26.75 -4.36
N LYS A 227 2.48 26.06 -3.24
CA LYS A 227 3.32 26.11 -2.04
C LYS A 227 4.77 25.84 -2.41
N THR A 228 5.67 26.78 -2.12
CA THR A 228 7.11 26.57 -2.30
C THR A 228 7.66 25.76 -1.13
N ILE A 229 8.29 24.64 -1.44
CA ILE A 229 9.01 23.77 -0.50
C ILE A 229 10.48 24.17 -0.54
N ASP A 230 11.06 24.40 0.63
CA ASP A 230 12.49 24.70 0.75
C ASP A 230 13.31 23.49 0.24
N PRO A 231 14.29 23.67 -0.65
CA PRO A 231 15.14 22.57 -1.10
C PRO A 231 15.81 21.79 0.04
N SER A 232 16.03 22.42 1.20
CA SER A 232 16.58 21.77 2.39
C SER A 232 15.61 20.78 3.07
N ASP A 233 14.29 20.91 2.84
CA ASP A 233 13.28 19.95 3.29
C ASP A 233 13.26 18.67 2.42
N LEU A 234 14.02 18.63 1.32
CA LEU A 234 14.11 17.51 0.39
C LEU A 234 15.47 16.82 0.53
N SER A 235 15.47 15.60 1.05
CA SER A 235 16.68 14.76 1.16
C SER A 235 16.66 13.59 0.20
N ASP A 236 17.84 13.01 -0.06
CA ASP A 236 17.94 11.82 -0.90
C ASP A 236 17.49 10.57 -0.13
N PRO A 237 16.67 9.70 -0.74
CA PRO A 237 16.36 8.39 -0.17
C PRO A 237 17.60 7.49 -0.16
N MET A 238 17.59 6.46 0.68
CA MET A 238 18.69 5.48 0.75
C MET A 238 18.99 4.86 -0.63
N LYS A 239 17.94 4.44 -1.34
CA LYS A 239 18.01 3.97 -2.73
C LYS A 239 17.43 5.05 -3.65
N GLN A 240 18.24 5.55 -4.56
CA GLN A 240 17.76 6.45 -5.61
C GLN A 240 16.92 5.67 -6.62
N ASP A 241 15.84 6.30 -7.07
CA ASP A 241 14.93 5.77 -8.07
C ASP A 241 14.61 6.92 -9.03
N PHE A 242 14.81 6.65 -10.32
CA PHE A 242 14.64 7.60 -11.40
C PHE A 242 13.64 7.02 -12.41
N ARG A 243 12.61 7.79 -12.75
CA ARG A 243 11.50 7.32 -13.58
C ARG A 243 11.10 8.36 -14.62
N GLY A 244 10.15 7.96 -15.47
CA GLY A 244 9.61 8.78 -16.53
C GLY A 244 10.57 8.93 -17.71
N ASN A 245 10.12 9.68 -18.72
CA ASN A 245 10.88 9.83 -19.95
C ASN A 245 12.26 10.48 -19.68
N ASN A 246 13.33 9.83 -20.13
CA ASN A 246 14.73 10.20 -19.86
C ASN A 246 15.11 10.28 -18.36
N ASN A 247 14.48 9.48 -17.49
CA ASN A 247 14.81 9.40 -16.05
C ASN A 247 14.71 10.74 -15.31
N LYS A 248 13.82 11.61 -15.76
CA LYS A 248 13.68 12.98 -15.27
C LYS A 248 12.95 13.09 -13.93
N VAL A 249 12.14 12.09 -13.55
CA VAL A 249 11.41 12.08 -12.28
C VAL A 249 12.29 11.44 -11.21
N ILE A 250 12.59 12.17 -10.14
CA ILE A 250 13.55 11.76 -9.12
C ILE A 250 12.82 11.47 -7.81
N LYS A 251 13.10 10.34 -7.16
CA LYS A 251 12.62 10.07 -5.80
C LYS A 251 13.40 10.88 -4.77
N LYS A 252 12.68 11.58 -3.88
CA LYS A 252 13.22 12.32 -2.72
C LYS A 252 12.42 11.99 -1.45
N LEU A 253 12.95 12.40 -0.30
CA LEU A 253 12.25 12.37 0.99
C LEU A 253 11.89 13.80 1.40
N PHE A 254 10.61 14.10 1.51
CA PHE A 254 10.12 15.35 2.07
C PHE A 254 10.07 15.26 3.59
N LYS A 255 10.71 16.22 4.27
CA LYS A 255 10.88 16.26 5.73
C LYS A 255 11.45 14.96 6.30
N ASN A 256 12.36 14.32 5.57
CA ASN A 256 13.04 13.07 5.94
C ASN A 256 12.14 11.86 6.20
N ALA A 257 10.85 11.90 5.85
CA ALA A 257 9.91 10.83 6.16
C ALA A 257 8.98 10.45 5.01
N ILE A 258 8.60 11.42 4.17
CA ILE A 258 7.58 11.21 3.14
C ILE A 258 8.26 11.00 1.80
N GLU A 259 8.08 9.84 1.19
CA GLU A 259 8.57 9.59 -0.17
C GLU A 259 7.80 10.44 -1.18
N VAL A 260 8.53 11.23 -1.97
CA VAL A 260 7.97 12.14 -2.98
C VAL A 260 8.67 11.98 -4.33
N ALA A 261 7.91 12.21 -5.40
CA ALA A 261 8.40 12.32 -6.76
C ALA A 261 8.67 13.79 -7.10
N CYS A 262 9.88 14.10 -7.56
CA CYS A 262 10.26 15.41 -8.08
C CYS A 262 10.22 15.38 -9.60
N LYS A 263 9.17 15.98 -10.19
CA LYS A 263 8.96 16.07 -11.64
C LYS A 263 9.40 17.46 -12.13
N PRO A 264 10.31 17.59 -13.11
CA PRO A 264 10.68 18.90 -13.66
C PRO A 264 9.48 19.65 -14.21
N ILE A 265 9.43 20.95 -13.92
CA ILE A 265 8.41 21.87 -14.42
C ILE A 265 8.82 22.33 -15.81
N ASP A 266 7.92 22.14 -16.78
CA ASP A 266 8.01 22.69 -18.13
C ASP A 266 6.86 23.68 -18.40
N GLY A 267 6.80 24.29 -19.60
CA GLY A 267 5.78 25.29 -19.93
C GLY A 267 4.31 24.80 -19.87
N LYS A 268 4.06 23.48 -19.76
CA LYS A 268 2.71 22.91 -19.56
C LYS A 268 2.39 22.66 -18.09
N SER A 269 3.42 22.66 -17.23
CA SER A 269 3.33 22.30 -15.82
C SER A 269 2.69 23.39 -14.96
N GLU A 270 2.64 24.65 -15.39
CA GLU A 270 1.99 25.73 -14.62
C GLU A 270 0.49 25.51 -14.44
N ASN A 271 -0.21 25.18 -15.52
CA ASN A 271 -1.63 24.84 -15.48
C ASN A 271 -1.88 23.54 -14.68
N GLU A 272 -1.00 22.54 -14.86
CA GLU A 272 -1.06 21.29 -14.09
C GLU A 272 -0.97 21.56 -12.58
N MET A 273 -0.03 22.40 -12.12
CA MET A 273 0.12 22.77 -10.71
C MET A 273 -1.10 23.55 -10.19
N ALA A 274 -1.64 24.47 -10.99
CA ALA A 274 -2.80 25.24 -10.60
C ALA A 274 -4.03 24.34 -10.40
N ILE A 275 -4.19 23.31 -11.24
CA ILE A 275 -5.25 22.31 -11.09
C ILE A 275 -4.96 21.40 -9.90
N LEU A 276 -3.78 20.80 -9.81
CA LEU A 276 -3.42 19.91 -8.72
C LEU A 276 -3.52 20.57 -7.33
N GLY A 277 -3.21 21.87 -7.23
CA GLY A 277 -3.41 22.65 -6.02
C GLY A 277 -4.88 22.70 -5.57
N LYS A 278 -5.83 22.61 -6.50
CA LYS A 278 -7.27 22.55 -6.24
C LYS A 278 -7.76 21.14 -5.93
N LEU A 279 -7.08 20.10 -6.42
CA LEU A 279 -7.51 18.71 -6.32
C LEU A 279 -7.01 17.98 -5.06
N GLY A 280 -6.18 18.60 -4.22
CA GLY A 280 -5.45 17.97 -3.12
C GLY A 280 -6.28 17.33 -2.00
N LEU A 281 -7.61 17.44 -2.04
CA LEU A 281 -8.54 16.86 -1.08
C LEU A 281 -8.93 15.41 -1.39
N SER A 282 -8.81 14.97 -2.65
CA SER A 282 -9.27 13.63 -3.05
C SER A 282 -8.22 12.54 -2.80
N PRO A 283 -8.58 11.43 -2.13
CA PRO A 283 -7.65 10.33 -1.91
C PRO A 283 -7.31 9.56 -3.19
N GLN A 284 -8.15 9.63 -4.23
CA GLN A 284 -7.92 8.96 -5.53
C GLN A 284 -7.14 9.82 -6.54
N ILE A 285 -6.70 11.03 -6.16
CA ILE A 285 -5.82 11.87 -6.98
C ILE A 285 -4.40 11.84 -6.42
N VAL A 286 -3.40 11.90 -7.30
CA VAL A 286 -2.00 12.03 -6.90
C VAL A 286 -1.82 13.26 -6.02
N LYS A 287 -1.20 13.07 -4.85
CA LYS A 287 -1.04 14.15 -3.89
C LYS A 287 0.01 15.15 -4.40
N PHE A 288 -0.37 16.42 -4.49
CA PHE A 288 0.54 17.51 -4.79
C PHE A 288 0.95 18.23 -3.51
N TYR A 289 2.25 18.29 -3.25
CA TYR A 289 2.81 18.90 -2.03
C TYR A 289 3.21 20.35 -2.25
N GLY A 290 3.59 20.72 -3.48
CA GLY A 290 4.13 22.03 -3.81
C GLY A 290 5.20 21.97 -4.89
N GLN A 291 5.91 23.06 -5.09
CA GLN A 291 7.05 23.17 -6.00
C GLN A 291 8.34 23.44 -5.24
N SER A 292 9.49 23.08 -5.80
CA SER A 292 10.81 23.35 -5.22
C SER A 292 11.85 23.52 -6.32
N VAL A 293 13.10 23.81 -5.93
CA VAL A 293 14.23 23.91 -6.85
C VAL A 293 15.23 22.82 -6.52
N ILE A 294 15.54 21.96 -7.49
CA ILE A 294 16.57 20.92 -7.36
C ILE A 294 17.55 21.11 -8.51
N ASN A 295 18.85 21.19 -8.20
CA ASN A 295 19.91 21.35 -9.20
C ASN A 295 19.63 22.50 -10.22
N ASN A 296 19.24 23.66 -9.71
CA ASN A 296 18.85 24.85 -10.49
C ASN A 296 17.67 24.63 -11.46
N SER A 297 16.92 23.55 -11.31
CA SER A 297 15.72 23.25 -12.09
C SER A 297 14.48 23.32 -11.19
N GLN A 298 13.44 24.01 -11.65
CA GLN A 298 12.14 24.03 -10.98
C GLN A 298 11.50 22.64 -11.08
N VAL A 299 11.02 22.11 -9.96
CA VAL A 299 10.38 20.80 -9.87
C VAL A 299 9.06 20.86 -9.10
N MET A 300 8.11 20.07 -9.55
CA MET A 300 6.86 19.78 -8.89
C MET A 300 7.07 18.60 -7.94
N ILE A 301 6.54 18.70 -6.71
CA ILE A 301 6.65 17.68 -5.67
C ILE A 301 5.31 16.93 -5.54
N LEU A 302 5.32 15.67 -5.94
CA LEU A 302 4.15 14.78 -5.97
C LEU A 302 4.35 13.60 -5.01
N GLY A 303 3.26 12.93 -4.64
CA GLY A 303 3.34 11.65 -3.92
C GLY A 303 4.08 10.61 -4.74
N TRP A 304 4.99 9.87 -4.10
CA TRP A 304 5.68 8.75 -4.73
C TRP A 304 4.74 7.55 -4.89
N ALA A 305 4.82 6.86 -6.03
CA ALA A 305 4.05 5.65 -6.32
C ALA A 305 5.01 4.47 -6.47
N GLU A 306 5.08 3.59 -5.47
CA GLU A 306 6.13 2.57 -5.38
C GLU A 306 6.14 1.63 -6.58
N GLN A 307 4.98 1.27 -7.11
CA GLN A 307 4.84 0.28 -8.18
C GLN A 307 4.82 0.89 -9.59
N GLY A 308 4.99 2.21 -9.71
CA GLY A 308 4.99 2.90 -11.00
C GLY A 308 3.59 3.26 -11.45
N ASN A 309 3.36 3.22 -12.76
CA ASN A 309 2.01 3.35 -13.32
C ASN A 309 1.40 1.98 -13.64
N LEU A 310 0.08 1.95 -13.82
CA LEU A 310 -0.68 0.72 -14.02
C LEU A 310 -0.28 -0.02 -15.31
N LYS A 311 0.20 0.71 -16.33
CA LYS A 311 0.77 0.11 -17.55
C LYS A 311 2.08 -0.63 -17.26
N GLU A 312 3.03 0.02 -16.61
CA GLU A 312 4.28 -0.61 -16.19
C GLU A 312 4.05 -1.82 -15.27
N LEU A 313 2.97 -1.80 -14.47
CA LEU A 313 2.58 -2.89 -13.61
C LEU A 313 2.09 -4.10 -14.40
N TYR A 314 1.11 -3.92 -15.30
CA TYR A 314 0.57 -5.01 -16.09
C TYR A 314 1.57 -5.50 -17.15
N GLU A 315 2.59 -4.73 -17.52
CA GLU A 315 3.66 -5.23 -18.40
C GLU A 315 4.58 -6.21 -17.66
N LYS A 316 4.70 -6.09 -16.32
CA LYS A 316 5.60 -6.90 -15.48
C LYS A 316 4.91 -8.09 -14.80
N PHE A 317 3.65 -7.93 -14.40
CA PHE A 317 2.91 -8.89 -13.60
C PHE A 317 1.49 -9.04 -14.12
N ASP A 318 0.88 -10.21 -13.93
CA ASP A 318 -0.56 -10.38 -14.12
C ASP A 318 -1.30 -9.88 -12.88
N ILE A 319 -2.41 -9.17 -13.08
CA ILE A 319 -3.20 -8.58 -11.99
C ILE A 319 -4.40 -9.50 -11.71
N PRO A 320 -4.60 -9.98 -10.46
CA PRO A 320 -5.78 -10.76 -10.11
C PRO A 320 -7.09 -10.02 -10.42
N TRP A 321 -8.12 -10.75 -10.85
CA TRP A 321 -9.39 -10.16 -11.30
C TRP A 321 -10.14 -9.36 -10.24
N THR A 322 -10.14 -9.83 -9.00
CA THR A 322 -10.64 -9.12 -7.81
C THR A 322 -9.93 -7.77 -7.59
N ARG A 323 -8.61 -7.72 -7.82
CA ARG A 323 -7.82 -6.48 -7.76
C ARG A 323 -8.17 -5.55 -8.91
N LYS A 324 -8.41 -6.07 -10.12
CA LYS A 324 -8.88 -5.26 -11.25
C LYS A 324 -10.19 -4.52 -10.92
N ILE A 325 -11.13 -5.17 -10.22
CA ILE A 325 -12.38 -4.51 -9.75
C ILE A 325 -12.06 -3.31 -8.87
N GLN A 326 -11.19 -3.48 -7.87
CA GLN A 326 -10.85 -2.41 -6.94
C GLN A 326 -10.13 -1.25 -7.65
N ILE A 327 -9.18 -1.56 -8.55
CA ILE A 327 -8.49 -0.56 -9.38
C ILE A 327 -9.49 0.22 -10.23
N ALA A 328 -10.42 -0.47 -10.90
CA ALA A 328 -11.46 0.17 -11.72
C ALA A 328 -12.32 1.13 -10.88
N LYS A 329 -12.73 0.70 -9.68
CA LYS A 329 -13.52 1.49 -8.73
C LYS A 329 -12.77 2.75 -8.27
N ASP A 330 -11.50 2.62 -7.88
CA ASP A 330 -10.70 3.75 -7.40
C ASP A 330 -10.47 4.80 -8.51
N ILE A 331 -10.23 4.37 -9.75
CA ILE A 331 -10.12 5.29 -10.90
C ILE A 331 -11.45 6.02 -11.12
N LEU A 332 -12.59 5.32 -11.05
CA LEU A 332 -13.91 5.92 -11.25
C LEU A 332 -14.23 6.96 -10.16
N LEU A 333 -13.87 6.69 -8.91
CA LEU A 333 -14.02 7.65 -7.81
C LEU A 333 -13.19 8.92 -8.04
N GLY A 334 -11.98 8.77 -8.60
CA GLY A 334 -11.17 9.90 -9.06
C GLY A 334 -11.89 10.73 -10.13
N LEU A 335 -12.46 10.10 -11.16
CA LEU A 335 -13.22 10.79 -12.21
C LEU A 335 -14.51 11.44 -11.70
N LEU A 336 -15.21 10.79 -10.77
CA LEU A 336 -16.37 11.37 -10.10
C LEU A 336 -15.99 12.66 -9.38
N PHE A 337 -14.89 12.67 -8.64
CA PHE A 337 -14.38 13.87 -8.00
C PHE A 337 -14.02 14.97 -9.01
N LEU A 338 -13.35 14.65 -10.12
CA LEU A 338 -13.06 15.64 -11.16
C LEU A 338 -14.34 16.25 -11.75
N ARG A 339 -15.37 15.42 -11.90
CA ARG A 339 -16.70 15.89 -12.33
C ARG A 339 -17.31 16.87 -11.36
N THR A 340 -17.29 16.59 -10.06
CA THR A 340 -17.89 17.51 -9.07
C THR A 340 -17.19 18.87 -9.06
N VAL A 341 -15.86 18.89 -9.21
CA VAL A 341 -15.07 20.13 -9.26
C VAL A 341 -14.99 20.77 -10.66
N ASN A 342 -15.76 20.28 -11.63
CA ASN A 342 -15.80 20.78 -13.01
C ASN A 342 -14.42 20.88 -13.67
N VAL A 343 -13.59 19.83 -13.50
CA VAL A 343 -12.30 19.68 -14.17
C VAL A 343 -12.36 18.48 -15.11
N PHE A 344 -11.90 18.66 -16.34
CA PHE A 344 -11.63 17.56 -17.25
C PHE A 344 -10.15 17.17 -17.17
N HIS A 345 -9.87 15.87 -17.16
CA HIS A 345 -8.52 15.30 -17.20
C HIS A 345 -7.93 15.26 -18.61
N HIS A 346 -8.74 14.93 -19.62
CA HIS A 346 -8.34 14.78 -21.03
C HIS A 346 -7.36 13.66 -21.41
N ASP A 347 -6.86 12.87 -20.47
CA ASP A 347 -5.86 11.82 -20.74
C ASP A 347 -6.01 10.64 -19.77
N VAL A 348 -7.20 10.03 -19.78
CA VAL A 348 -7.56 8.90 -18.91
C VAL A 348 -7.11 7.59 -19.57
N ARG A 349 -6.02 7.00 -19.06
CA ARG A 349 -5.43 5.72 -19.51
C ARG A 349 -4.56 5.09 -18.43
N CYS A 350 -4.22 3.80 -18.52
CA CYS A 350 -3.45 3.10 -17.48
C CYS A 350 -2.07 3.73 -17.20
N GLU A 351 -1.43 4.33 -18.22
CA GLU A 351 -0.15 5.03 -18.07
C GLU A 351 -0.21 6.23 -17.11
N ASN A 352 -1.40 6.81 -16.90
CA ASN A 352 -1.64 7.96 -16.02
C ASN A 352 -2.30 7.56 -14.69
N VAL A 353 -2.38 6.27 -14.38
CA VAL A 353 -2.85 5.75 -13.10
C VAL A 353 -1.65 5.26 -12.32
N PHE A 354 -1.33 5.91 -11.22
CA PHE A 354 -0.19 5.58 -10.37
C PHE A 354 -0.58 4.54 -9.32
N VAL A 355 0.32 3.60 -9.05
CA VAL A 355 0.08 2.45 -8.18
C VAL A 355 0.97 2.54 -6.94
N LEU A 356 0.35 2.57 -5.76
CA LEU A 356 1.02 2.62 -4.47
C LEU A 356 1.48 1.24 -4.00
N ARG A 357 2.24 1.20 -2.90
CA ARG A 357 2.77 -0.04 -2.30
C ARG A 357 1.72 -1.12 -2.04
N ASP A 358 0.53 -0.73 -1.59
CA ASP A 358 -0.60 -1.60 -1.25
C ASP A 358 -1.49 -1.94 -2.46
N LEU A 359 -1.06 -1.57 -3.67
CA LEU A 359 -1.81 -1.65 -4.93
C LEU A 359 -3.06 -0.76 -4.99
N SER A 360 -3.25 0.15 -4.03
CA SER A 360 -4.20 1.24 -4.23
C SER A 360 -3.72 2.15 -5.36
N VAL A 361 -4.67 2.74 -6.08
CA VAL A 361 -4.35 3.54 -7.27
C VAL A 361 -4.78 4.98 -7.12
N LYS A 362 -4.02 5.87 -7.77
CA LYS A 362 -4.30 7.30 -7.83
C LYS A 362 -4.20 7.80 -9.26
N LEU A 363 -5.19 8.54 -9.71
CA LEU A 363 -5.16 9.21 -11.00
C LEU A 363 -4.15 10.36 -10.96
N GLY A 364 -3.33 10.47 -12.00
CA GLY A 364 -2.22 11.41 -12.07
C GLY A 364 -1.99 11.94 -13.48
N ASN A 365 -0.94 12.75 -13.65
CA ASN A 365 -0.60 13.44 -14.90
C ASN A 365 -1.72 14.37 -15.40
N PHE A 366 -1.83 15.54 -14.76
CA PHE A 366 -2.85 16.56 -15.06
C PHE A 366 -2.35 17.59 -16.08
N GLY A 367 -1.30 17.29 -16.85
CA GLY A 367 -0.68 18.19 -17.82
C GLY A 367 -1.64 18.69 -18.91
N PHE A 368 -2.71 17.94 -19.18
CA PHE A 368 -3.76 18.32 -20.12
C PHE A 368 -5.08 18.68 -19.43
N ALA A 369 -5.13 18.66 -18.10
CA ALA A 369 -6.36 18.95 -17.40
C ALA A 369 -6.76 20.42 -17.56
N ARG A 370 -8.05 20.73 -17.50
CA ARG A 370 -8.58 22.11 -17.61
C ARG A 370 -9.97 22.20 -17.03
N GLY A 371 -10.34 23.38 -16.53
CA GLY A 371 -11.70 23.65 -16.08
C GLY A 371 -12.69 23.58 -17.24
N VAL A 372 -13.94 23.19 -16.95
CA VAL A 372 -15.03 23.14 -17.94
C VAL A 372 -15.27 24.50 -18.61
N ASP A 373 -15.01 25.58 -17.88
CA ASP A 373 -15.18 26.96 -18.34
C ASP A 373 -14.00 27.48 -19.19
N ASP A 374 -12.82 26.88 -19.07
CA ASP A 374 -11.57 27.32 -19.74
C ASP A 374 -11.43 26.82 -21.20
N ILE A 375 -12.40 26.04 -21.70
CA ILE A 375 -12.32 25.28 -22.96
C ILE A 375 -12.36 26.16 -24.23
N ILE A 376 -12.56 27.47 -24.08
CA ILE A 376 -12.73 28.38 -25.22
C ILE A 376 -11.37 28.76 -25.85
N SER A 377 -10.23 28.59 -25.16
CA SER A 377 -8.97 29.25 -25.56
C SER A 377 -7.84 28.35 -26.11
N SER A 378 -7.94 27.02 -26.12
CA SER A 378 -6.83 26.16 -26.57
C SER A 378 -7.23 25.09 -27.61
N ASN A 379 -6.51 25.05 -28.73
CA ASN A 379 -6.64 23.98 -29.73
C ASN A 379 -5.84 22.76 -29.27
N LEU A 380 -6.54 21.69 -28.90
CA LEU A 380 -5.94 20.43 -28.42
C LEU A 380 -5.90 19.32 -29.48
N SER A 381 -5.98 19.68 -30.76
CA SER A 381 -5.81 18.72 -31.87
C SER A 381 -4.53 17.90 -31.76
N HIS A 382 -3.44 18.46 -31.21
CA HIS A 382 -2.19 17.72 -30.97
C HIS A 382 -2.35 16.52 -30.01
N LEU A 383 -3.38 16.48 -29.16
CA LEU A 383 -3.68 15.30 -28.34
C LEU A 383 -3.98 14.07 -29.20
N ALA A 384 -4.60 14.25 -30.37
CA ALA A 384 -4.92 13.16 -31.27
C ALA A 384 -3.68 12.33 -31.64
N THR A 385 -2.50 12.94 -31.73
CA THR A 385 -1.26 12.23 -32.04
C THR A 385 -0.83 11.24 -30.96
N TYR A 386 -1.21 11.47 -29.70
CA TYR A 386 -0.73 10.70 -28.55
C TYR A 386 -1.79 9.78 -27.95
N ILE A 387 -3.06 10.20 -27.92
CA ILE A 387 -4.11 9.52 -27.15
C ILE A 387 -5.27 8.98 -28.01
N VAL A 388 -5.13 8.94 -29.35
CA VAL A 388 -6.21 8.50 -30.26
C VAL A 388 -6.83 7.14 -29.88
N ARG A 389 -6.03 6.23 -29.29
CA ARG A 389 -6.47 4.90 -28.86
C ARG A 389 -7.57 4.94 -27.80
N TRP A 390 -7.57 5.96 -26.95
CA TRP A 390 -8.56 6.17 -25.89
C TRP A 390 -9.57 7.28 -26.25
N MET A 391 -9.47 7.89 -27.44
CA MET A 391 -10.25 9.07 -27.80
C MET A 391 -11.65 8.71 -28.31
N ALA A 392 -12.65 9.44 -27.83
CA ALA A 392 -14.04 9.26 -28.23
C ALA A 392 -14.28 9.62 -29.72
N PRO A 393 -15.21 8.95 -30.44
CA PRO A 393 -15.48 9.17 -31.86
C PRO A 393 -15.79 10.64 -32.21
N GLU A 394 -16.56 11.32 -31.37
CA GLU A 394 -16.93 12.73 -31.55
C GLU A 394 -15.72 13.67 -31.47
N LEU A 395 -14.70 13.32 -30.68
CA LEU A 395 -13.45 14.06 -30.61
C LEU A 395 -12.51 13.74 -31.77
N ILE A 396 -12.44 12.47 -32.19
CA ILE A 396 -11.70 12.06 -33.38
C ILE A 396 -12.25 12.81 -34.60
N LYS A 397 -13.59 12.85 -34.77
CA LYS A 397 -14.24 13.60 -35.84
C LYS A 397 -13.87 15.07 -35.78
N LYS A 398 -13.85 15.69 -34.59
CA LYS A 398 -13.47 17.09 -34.42
C LYS A 398 -12.00 17.37 -34.75
N TYR A 399 -11.07 16.57 -34.25
CA TYR A 399 -9.64 16.88 -34.31
C TYR A 399 -8.94 16.35 -35.57
N ILE A 400 -9.50 15.32 -36.20
CA ILE A 400 -8.85 14.63 -37.32
C ILE A 400 -9.64 14.77 -38.63
N SER A 401 -10.97 14.95 -38.59
CA SER A 401 -11.74 15.14 -39.82
C SER A 401 -11.78 16.62 -40.23
N SER A 402 -11.38 16.92 -41.48
CA SER A 402 -11.16 18.27 -42.01
C SER A 402 -12.40 19.13 -42.21
N ASN A 403 -13.59 18.64 -41.88
CA ASN A 403 -14.87 19.33 -42.05
C ASN A 403 -15.67 19.26 -40.75
N TYR A 404 -15.54 20.21 -39.82
CA TYR A 404 -16.62 20.52 -38.87
C TYR A 404 -16.45 21.85 -38.11
N GLU A 405 -17.59 22.48 -37.82
CA GLU A 405 -17.79 23.77 -37.18
C GLU A 405 -17.40 23.84 -35.69
N ASN A 406 -17.20 25.09 -35.25
CA ASN A 406 -16.59 25.53 -34.00
C ASN A 406 -17.51 25.36 -32.76
N LYS A 407 -17.99 24.14 -32.47
CA LYS A 407 -18.82 23.84 -31.28
C LYS A 407 -17.97 23.25 -30.12
N LYS A 408 -18.36 23.50 -28.85
CA LYS A 408 -17.83 22.79 -27.67
C LYS A 408 -18.20 21.30 -27.82
N VAL A 409 -17.20 20.40 -27.90
CA VAL A 409 -17.43 18.95 -28.11
C VAL A 409 -16.92 18.09 -26.94
N TYR A 410 -15.97 18.58 -26.13
CA TYR A 410 -15.47 17.78 -25.01
C TYR A 410 -16.44 17.83 -23.84
N THR A 411 -16.86 16.67 -23.37
CA THR A 411 -17.78 16.48 -22.24
C THR A 411 -17.31 15.33 -21.36
N PHE A 412 -17.93 15.14 -20.20
CA PHE A 412 -17.67 13.95 -19.36
C PHE A 412 -17.99 12.64 -20.08
N ASN A 413 -18.84 12.64 -21.12
CA ASN A 413 -19.05 11.45 -21.93
C ASN A 413 -17.80 11.06 -22.72
N CYS A 414 -16.96 12.02 -23.10
CA CYS A 414 -15.67 11.73 -23.70
C CYS A 414 -14.72 11.05 -22.70
N GLU A 415 -14.74 11.46 -21.44
CA GLU A 415 -13.98 10.81 -20.36
C GLU A 415 -14.49 9.41 -20.05
N MET A 416 -15.81 9.21 -20.09
CA MET A 416 -16.41 7.88 -19.97
C MET A 416 -15.98 6.94 -21.08
N PHE A 417 -15.84 7.44 -22.31
CA PHE A 417 -15.28 6.64 -23.40
C PHE A 417 -13.82 6.27 -23.14
N SER A 418 -12.99 7.23 -22.75
CA SER A 418 -11.58 6.98 -22.42
C SER A 418 -11.44 5.98 -21.26
N TYR A 419 -12.31 6.08 -20.25
CA TYR A 419 -12.38 5.14 -19.15
C TYR A 419 -12.80 3.74 -19.61
N GLY A 420 -13.75 3.61 -20.54
CA GLY A 420 -14.09 2.33 -21.17
C GLY A 420 -12.89 1.69 -21.88
N MET A 421 -12.13 2.48 -22.64
CA MET A 421 -10.89 2.02 -23.27
C MET A 421 -9.80 1.65 -22.25
N LEU A 422 -9.71 2.37 -21.12
CA LEU A 422 -8.82 2.03 -20.00
C LEU A 422 -9.23 0.70 -19.37
N LEU A 423 -10.52 0.45 -19.14
CA LEU A 423 -11.00 -0.82 -18.61
C LEU A 423 -10.74 -1.98 -19.57
N TRP A 424 -10.84 -1.74 -20.88
CA TRP A 424 -10.41 -2.72 -21.87
C TRP A 424 -8.91 -3.00 -21.75
N GLU A 425 -8.08 -1.96 -21.65
CA GLU A 425 -6.62 -2.09 -21.47
C GLU A 425 -6.27 -2.89 -20.20
N LEU A 426 -6.95 -2.62 -19.09
CA LEU A 426 -6.80 -3.36 -17.83
C LEU A 426 -7.31 -4.81 -17.90
N CYS A 427 -8.41 -5.04 -18.63
CA CYS A 427 -9.01 -6.36 -18.82
C CYS A 427 -8.04 -7.32 -19.52
N TYR A 428 -7.42 -6.86 -20.61
CA TYR A 428 -6.52 -7.68 -21.45
C TYR A 428 -5.03 -7.45 -21.21
N GLU A 429 -4.67 -6.51 -20.33
CA GLU A 429 -3.29 -6.16 -19.96
C GLU A 429 -2.38 -5.89 -21.17
N ARG A 430 -2.94 -5.17 -22.15
CA ARG A 430 -2.23 -4.82 -23.39
C ARG A 430 -2.70 -3.50 -23.97
N LEU A 431 -1.83 -2.89 -24.76
CA LEU A 431 -2.09 -1.62 -25.44
C LEU A 431 -3.29 -1.74 -26.43
N PRO A 432 -4.32 -0.87 -26.34
CA PRO A 432 -5.44 -0.88 -27.28
C PRO A 432 -4.99 -0.61 -28.71
N TYR A 433 -5.53 -1.34 -29.67
CA TYR A 433 -5.19 -1.26 -31.09
C TYR A 433 -3.71 -1.51 -31.44
N GLY A 434 -2.90 -2.09 -30.53
CA GLY A 434 -1.51 -2.53 -30.76
C GLY A 434 -0.74 -1.74 -31.84
N ASP A 435 -0.32 -2.42 -32.91
CA ASP A 435 0.51 -1.86 -33.99
C ASP A 435 -0.22 -0.97 -34.99
N TRP A 436 -1.48 -0.58 -34.72
CA TRP A 436 -2.23 0.27 -35.64
C TRP A 436 -1.74 1.72 -35.57
N ASN A 437 -1.69 2.37 -36.74
CA ASN A 437 -1.41 3.79 -36.85
C ASN A 437 -2.67 4.64 -36.55
N ILE A 438 -2.46 5.94 -36.29
CA ILE A 438 -3.50 6.90 -35.90
C ILE A 438 -4.68 6.91 -36.89
N LYS A 439 -4.38 6.94 -38.20
CA LYS A 439 -5.41 6.97 -39.26
C LYS A 439 -6.28 5.72 -39.23
N LYS A 440 -5.67 4.54 -39.20
CA LYS A 440 -6.37 3.26 -39.14
C LYS A 440 -7.29 3.15 -37.92
N ILE A 441 -6.81 3.62 -36.75
CA ILE A 441 -7.61 3.66 -35.52
C ILE A 441 -8.80 4.60 -35.70
N SER A 442 -8.54 5.81 -36.21
CA SER A 442 -9.56 6.83 -36.43
C SER A 442 -10.66 6.33 -37.35
N ASP A 443 -10.31 5.80 -38.52
CA ASP A 443 -11.27 5.28 -39.50
C ASP A 443 -12.10 4.13 -38.92
N HIS A 444 -11.48 3.24 -38.15
CA HIS A 444 -12.16 2.10 -37.51
C HIS A 444 -13.14 2.54 -36.43
N VAL A 445 -12.73 3.43 -35.53
CA VAL A 445 -13.56 3.94 -34.43
C VAL A 445 -14.72 4.79 -34.96
N LEU A 446 -14.46 5.63 -35.97
CA LEU A 446 -15.48 6.45 -36.65
C LEU A 446 -16.50 5.59 -37.41
N ALA A 447 -16.09 4.43 -37.95
CA ALA A 447 -16.99 3.46 -38.56
C ALA A 447 -17.85 2.68 -37.54
N GLY A 448 -17.83 3.05 -36.26
CA GLY A 448 -18.60 2.38 -35.21
C GLY A 448 -17.97 1.11 -34.67
N LYS A 449 -16.77 0.73 -35.14
CA LYS A 449 -16.09 -0.48 -34.71
C LYS A 449 -15.26 -0.22 -33.46
N ARG A 450 -14.96 -1.29 -32.73
CA ARG A 450 -14.18 -1.26 -31.48
C ARG A 450 -13.07 -2.29 -31.53
N GLU A 451 -12.23 -2.27 -30.50
CA GLU A 451 -11.22 -3.29 -30.28
C GLU A 451 -11.88 -4.67 -30.06
N LYS A 452 -11.13 -5.74 -30.33
CA LYS A 452 -11.60 -7.11 -30.17
C LYS A 452 -11.97 -7.41 -28.73
N ILE A 453 -13.08 -8.14 -28.58
CA ILE A 453 -13.54 -8.68 -27.31
C ILE A 453 -13.34 -10.18 -27.38
N LEU A 454 -12.52 -10.70 -26.48
CA LEU A 454 -12.16 -12.11 -26.40
C LEU A 454 -12.50 -12.60 -24.99
N LYS A 455 -12.78 -13.89 -24.85
CA LYS A 455 -13.04 -14.51 -23.55
C LYS A 455 -11.82 -15.32 -23.19
N GLY A 456 -11.29 -15.07 -22.00
CA GLY A 456 -10.15 -15.78 -21.46
C GLY A 456 -10.51 -17.20 -21.06
N ASN A 457 -9.48 -17.99 -20.80
CA ASN A 457 -9.60 -19.33 -20.25
C ASN A 457 -8.95 -19.35 -18.86
N PHE A 458 -9.75 -19.10 -17.82
CA PHE A 458 -9.24 -19.04 -16.44
C PHE A 458 -9.57 -20.31 -15.67
N LYS A 459 -8.64 -20.71 -14.80
CA LYS A 459 -8.82 -21.85 -13.88
C LYS A 459 -9.99 -21.65 -12.91
N ARG A 460 -10.21 -20.41 -12.44
CA ARG A 460 -11.29 -20.09 -11.49
C ARG A 460 -12.52 -19.59 -12.25
N GLN A 461 -13.69 -20.14 -11.94
CA GLN A 461 -14.95 -19.67 -12.53
C GLN A 461 -15.23 -18.19 -12.21
N SER A 462 -14.87 -17.73 -11.01
CA SER A 462 -15.00 -16.32 -10.61
C SER A 462 -14.25 -15.37 -11.54
N ASP A 463 -13.07 -15.76 -12.01
CA ASP A 463 -12.25 -14.94 -12.92
C ASP A 463 -12.95 -14.76 -14.28
N ASN A 464 -13.58 -15.84 -14.77
CA ASN A 464 -14.41 -15.79 -15.98
C ASN A 464 -15.62 -14.86 -15.79
N ASP A 465 -16.31 -14.99 -14.65
CA ASP A 465 -17.50 -14.16 -14.34
C ASP A 465 -17.13 -12.67 -14.24
N ILE A 466 -16.02 -12.35 -13.59
CA ILE A 466 -15.53 -10.97 -13.47
C ILE A 466 -15.15 -10.42 -14.85
N GLN A 467 -14.44 -11.19 -15.69
CA GLN A 467 -14.11 -10.75 -17.05
C GLN A 467 -15.37 -10.44 -17.86
N LEU A 468 -16.39 -11.29 -17.79
CA LEU A 468 -17.66 -11.06 -18.50
C LEU A 468 -18.35 -9.77 -18.04
N GLU A 469 -18.28 -9.45 -16.76
CA GLU A 469 -18.83 -8.19 -16.24
C GLU A 469 -18.01 -6.97 -16.64
N PHE A 470 -16.67 -7.08 -16.65
CA PHE A 470 -15.79 -6.07 -17.24
C PHE A 470 -16.12 -5.80 -18.70
N ILE A 471 -16.35 -6.85 -19.49
CA ILE A 471 -16.72 -6.76 -20.90
C ILE A 471 -17.98 -5.93 -21.08
N LYS A 472 -19.03 -6.26 -20.33
CA LYS A 472 -20.29 -5.50 -20.39
C LYS A 472 -20.07 -4.03 -19.97
N ILE A 473 -19.33 -3.80 -18.88
CA ILE A 473 -19.05 -2.45 -18.38
C ILE A 473 -18.36 -1.58 -19.42
N PHE A 474 -17.24 -2.04 -20.00
CA PHE A 474 -16.54 -1.21 -20.96
C PHE A 474 -17.34 -1.08 -22.26
N GLN A 475 -18.17 -2.08 -22.60
CA GLN A 475 -19.12 -1.97 -23.71
C GLN A 475 -20.13 -0.84 -23.53
N ASP A 476 -20.70 -0.72 -22.34
CA ASP A 476 -21.63 0.36 -22.01
C ASP A 476 -20.91 1.71 -21.92
N ALA A 477 -19.63 1.74 -21.50
CA ALA A 477 -18.85 2.98 -21.37
C ALA A 477 -18.35 3.54 -22.72
N TRP A 478 -17.99 2.69 -23.68
CA TRP A 478 -17.44 3.11 -24.97
C TRP A 478 -18.46 3.13 -26.12
N CYS A 479 -19.76 3.20 -25.79
CA CYS A 479 -20.85 3.34 -26.75
C CYS A 479 -20.55 4.45 -27.77
N HIS A 480 -20.91 4.21 -29.04
CA HIS A 480 -20.60 5.16 -30.12
C HIS A 480 -21.29 6.51 -29.90
N GLN A 481 -22.58 6.49 -29.59
CA GLN A 481 -23.33 7.69 -29.22
C GLN A 481 -23.00 8.10 -27.78
N PRO A 482 -22.55 9.36 -27.53
CA PRO A 482 -22.19 9.84 -26.20
C PRO A 482 -23.29 9.70 -25.15
N GLU A 483 -24.54 9.95 -25.53
CA GLU A 483 -25.73 9.92 -24.67
C GLU A 483 -26.15 8.51 -24.24
N LEU A 484 -25.70 7.47 -24.94
CA LEU A 484 -25.96 6.07 -24.60
C LEU A 484 -24.88 5.47 -23.70
N ARG A 485 -23.84 6.24 -23.36
CA ARG A 485 -22.77 5.75 -22.49
C ARG A 485 -23.27 5.66 -21.06
N ILE A 486 -22.87 4.61 -20.34
CA ILE A 486 -23.20 4.45 -18.92
C ILE A 486 -22.75 5.69 -18.13
N THR A 487 -23.60 6.14 -17.21
CA THR A 487 -23.29 7.29 -16.36
C THR A 487 -22.35 6.89 -15.21
N ILE A 488 -21.55 7.83 -14.70
CA ILE A 488 -20.65 7.59 -13.56
C ILE A 488 -21.40 6.99 -12.35
N PRO A 489 -22.58 7.50 -11.93
CA PRO A 489 -23.31 6.92 -10.79
C PRO A 489 -23.77 5.47 -11.03
N ALA A 490 -24.33 5.17 -12.21
CA ALA A 490 -24.79 3.82 -12.55
C ALA A 490 -23.62 2.83 -12.59
N LEU A 491 -22.50 3.26 -13.17
CA LEU A 491 -21.29 2.46 -13.20
C LEU A 491 -20.69 2.25 -11.81
N ARG A 492 -20.70 3.27 -10.95
CA ARG A 492 -20.22 3.16 -9.57
C ARG A 492 -20.99 2.08 -8.81
N HIS A 493 -22.32 2.12 -8.90
CA HIS A 493 -23.18 1.09 -8.29
C HIS A 493 -22.80 -0.30 -8.78
N ARG A 494 -22.64 -0.48 -10.09
CA ARG A 494 -22.27 -1.76 -10.69
C ARG A 494 -20.90 -2.28 -10.23
N LEU A 495 -19.90 -1.42 -10.12
CA LEU A 495 -18.58 -1.80 -9.59
C LEU A 495 -18.63 -2.10 -8.09
N GLU A 496 -19.48 -1.43 -7.32
CA GLU A 496 -19.71 -1.73 -5.91
C GLU A 496 -20.37 -3.11 -5.73
N GLU A 497 -21.38 -3.44 -6.54
CA GLU A 497 -21.99 -4.77 -6.56
C GLU A 497 -20.98 -5.85 -6.91
N LEU A 498 -20.12 -5.62 -7.92
CA LEU A 498 -19.07 -6.56 -8.29
C LEU A 498 -18.03 -6.74 -7.18
N ALA A 499 -17.60 -5.67 -6.53
CA ALA A 499 -16.65 -5.74 -5.41
C ALA A 499 -17.24 -6.49 -4.22
N ASN A 500 -18.53 -6.32 -3.95
CA ASN A 500 -19.23 -7.03 -2.88
C ASN A 500 -19.43 -8.51 -3.22
N LYS A 501 -19.72 -8.82 -4.49
CA LYS A 501 -19.90 -10.19 -4.98
C LYS A 501 -18.59 -10.97 -5.04
N PHE A 502 -17.49 -10.30 -5.39
CA PHE A 502 -16.16 -10.88 -5.53
C PHE A 502 -15.15 -10.14 -4.64
N PRO A 503 -15.27 -10.26 -3.30
CA PRO A 503 -14.31 -9.66 -2.39
C PRO A 503 -12.94 -10.29 -2.60
N ILE A 504 -11.89 -9.52 -2.35
CA ILE A 504 -10.53 -10.04 -2.48
C ILE A 504 -10.27 -11.08 -1.37
N PRO A 505 -9.94 -12.34 -1.73
CA PRO A 505 -9.57 -13.35 -0.75
C PRO A 505 -8.32 -12.93 0.03
N PHE A 506 -8.25 -13.34 1.30
CA PHE A 506 -7.14 -12.96 2.18
C PHE A 506 -5.80 -13.58 1.75
N ASP A 507 -5.86 -14.78 1.19
CA ASP A 507 -4.76 -15.60 0.68
C ASP A 507 -4.40 -15.30 -0.78
N GLU A 508 -5.18 -14.46 -1.47
CA GLU A 508 -4.91 -14.17 -2.88
C GLU A 508 -3.61 -13.37 -3.03
N PRO A 509 -2.67 -13.85 -3.87
CA PRO A 509 -1.43 -13.13 -4.11
C PRO A 509 -1.72 -11.72 -4.63
N GLN A 510 -0.95 -10.73 -4.15
CA GLN A 510 -1.13 -9.34 -4.57
C GLN A 510 -0.95 -9.15 -6.09
N LEU A 511 0.01 -9.88 -6.68
CA LEU A 511 0.33 -9.90 -8.11
C LEU A 511 0.76 -11.32 -8.51
N LEU A 512 0.47 -11.70 -9.75
CA LEU A 512 0.84 -12.99 -10.33
C LEU A 512 2.13 -12.83 -11.15
N ARG A 513 3.21 -13.49 -10.73
CA ARG A 513 4.57 -13.25 -11.23
C ARG A 513 4.94 -13.99 -12.52
N ASP A 514 4.11 -14.93 -12.95
CA ASP A 514 4.41 -15.90 -13.99
C ASP A 514 3.72 -15.61 -15.33
N LYS A 515 3.00 -14.49 -15.45
CA LYS A 515 2.27 -14.10 -16.67
C LYS A 515 1.37 -15.22 -17.20
N THR A 516 0.76 -16.00 -16.30
CA THR A 516 0.03 -17.22 -16.64
C THR A 516 -1.41 -17.01 -17.07
N LEU A 517 -2.04 -15.87 -16.80
CA LEU A 517 -3.45 -15.65 -17.13
C LEU A 517 -3.68 -15.62 -18.65
N ASP A 518 -4.61 -16.43 -19.13
CA ASP A 518 -5.03 -16.44 -20.52
C ASP A 518 -6.22 -15.50 -20.70
N PHE A 519 -5.95 -14.24 -21.00
CA PHE A 519 -6.99 -13.21 -21.10
C PHE A 519 -7.84 -13.32 -22.37
N ASP A 520 -7.36 -14.00 -23.41
CA ASP A 520 -8.04 -14.09 -24.70
C ASP A 520 -8.37 -15.50 -25.19
N GLY A 521 -8.04 -16.52 -24.40
CA GLY A 521 -8.34 -17.93 -24.71
C GLY A 521 -7.45 -18.49 -25.81
N LEU A 522 -6.35 -17.81 -26.13
CA LEU A 522 -5.45 -18.12 -27.25
C LEU A 522 -4.14 -18.77 -26.77
N LYS A 523 -3.90 -18.89 -25.46
CA LYS A 523 -2.75 -19.64 -24.96
C LYS A 523 -3.03 -21.13 -25.15
N SER A 524 -2.42 -21.73 -26.18
CA SER A 524 -2.49 -23.17 -26.46
C SER A 524 -1.96 -24.00 -25.28
N GLU A 525 -2.58 -25.15 -25.01
CA GLU A 525 -2.07 -26.16 -24.05
C GLU A 525 -0.64 -26.67 -24.39
N GLU A 526 -0.12 -26.36 -25.58
CA GLU A 526 1.17 -26.82 -26.10
C GLU A 526 2.39 -25.97 -25.72
N SER A 527 2.26 -24.87 -24.96
CA SER A 527 3.45 -24.16 -24.42
C SER A 527 3.93 -24.75 -23.08
N LYS A 528 3.99 -26.09 -23.00
CA LYS A 528 4.75 -26.83 -21.97
C LYS A 528 6.14 -27.19 -22.52
N SER A 529 7.08 -26.25 -22.45
CA SER A 529 8.56 -26.45 -22.45
C SER A 529 9.18 -25.06 -22.62
N GLU A 530 9.84 -24.42 -21.65
CA GLU A 530 11.07 -24.87 -21.00
C GLU A 530 11.02 -24.58 -19.48
N ALA A 531 10.36 -25.45 -18.72
CA ALA A 531 10.77 -25.68 -17.34
C ALA A 531 11.74 -26.86 -17.40
N LYS A 532 13.02 -26.62 -17.06
CA LYS A 532 14.00 -27.71 -16.94
C LYS A 532 13.54 -28.65 -15.83
N GLU A 533 13.32 -29.90 -16.21
CA GLU A 533 13.03 -31.03 -15.34
C GLU A 533 14.11 -31.21 -14.26
N TYR A 534 13.67 -31.50 -13.04
CA TYR A 534 14.30 -32.45 -12.14
C TYR A 534 13.22 -33.47 -11.71
N PRO A 535 13.61 -34.72 -11.41
CA PRO A 535 12.85 -35.90 -11.76
C PRO A 535 11.67 -36.17 -10.83
N GLY A 536 10.64 -36.77 -11.42
CA GLY A 536 9.38 -37.12 -10.76
C GLY A 536 9.52 -38.20 -9.70
N PHE A 537 8.62 -38.11 -8.74
CA PHE A 537 8.13 -39.25 -7.99
C PHE A 537 6.61 -39.20 -8.13
N ASP A 538 6.07 -40.11 -8.93
CA ASP A 538 4.66 -40.46 -8.85
C ASP A 538 4.43 -41.06 -7.47
N GLU A 539 3.44 -40.58 -6.72
CA GLU A 539 2.55 -41.46 -5.97
C GLU A 539 1.29 -40.70 -5.52
N GLU A 540 0.25 -41.50 -5.36
CA GLU A 540 -1.17 -41.24 -5.16
C GLU A 540 -1.52 -40.13 -4.15
N ILE A 541 -2.71 -39.53 -4.33
CA ILE A 541 -3.39 -38.71 -3.33
C ILE A 541 -3.56 -39.53 -2.04
N PRO A 542 -3.08 -39.08 -0.87
CA PRO A 542 -3.66 -39.46 0.39
C PRO A 542 -4.55 -38.30 0.86
N GLU A 543 -5.85 -38.59 1.04
CA GLU A 543 -6.65 -37.89 2.04
C GLU A 543 -6.02 -38.18 3.42
N GLU A 544 -4.99 -37.43 3.81
CA GLU A 544 -4.51 -37.46 5.20
C GLU A 544 -4.19 -36.05 5.68
N VAL A 545 -4.69 -35.80 6.89
CA VAL A 545 -4.51 -34.63 7.75
C VAL A 545 -3.08 -34.08 7.61
N GLU A 546 -2.91 -32.78 7.33
CA GLU A 546 -1.60 -32.12 7.49
C GLU A 546 -1.15 -32.35 8.94
N ASP A 547 -0.27 -33.34 9.15
CA ASP A 547 0.46 -33.49 10.40
C ASP A 547 1.23 -32.18 10.63
N ASP A 548 0.93 -31.52 11.74
CA ASP A 548 1.56 -30.28 12.20
C ASP A 548 3.07 -30.57 12.34
N VAL A 549 3.85 -30.25 11.29
CA VAL A 549 5.28 -30.59 11.23
C VAL A 549 5.97 -29.97 12.43
N ALA A 550 6.45 -30.83 13.33
CA ALA A 550 7.16 -30.41 14.52
C ALA A 550 8.43 -29.65 14.11
N VAL A 551 8.48 -28.36 14.44
CA VAL A 551 9.62 -27.49 14.13
C VAL A 551 10.85 -27.98 14.89
N ILE A 552 11.95 -28.24 14.20
CA ILE A 552 13.21 -28.64 14.84
C ILE A 552 13.72 -27.45 15.69
N PRO A 553 13.97 -27.60 17.00
CA PRO A 553 14.47 -26.51 17.81
C PRO A 553 15.83 -25.98 17.31
N LEU A 554 15.99 -24.66 17.28
CA LEU A 554 17.18 -24.01 16.72
C LEU A 554 18.51 -24.49 17.35
N LYS A 555 18.50 -24.80 18.65
CA LYS A 555 19.67 -25.33 19.37
C LYS A 555 20.15 -26.67 18.82
N ASP A 556 19.22 -27.52 18.39
CA ASP A 556 19.54 -28.82 17.79
C ASP A 556 20.18 -28.61 16.41
N GLY A 557 19.67 -27.64 15.62
CA GLY A 557 20.33 -27.23 14.37
C GLY A 557 21.76 -26.72 14.56
N ILE A 558 22.02 -25.94 15.62
CA ILE A 558 23.37 -25.47 15.96
C ILE A 558 24.28 -26.64 16.37
N GLU A 559 23.75 -27.62 17.10
CA GLU A 559 24.52 -28.82 17.49
C GLU A 559 24.80 -29.73 16.29
N MET A 560 23.82 -29.92 15.39
CA MET A 560 24.00 -30.61 14.10
C MET A 560 25.09 -29.93 13.26
N HIS A 561 25.11 -28.59 13.21
CA HIS A 561 26.18 -27.85 12.55
C HIS A 561 27.57 -28.16 13.14
N LYS A 562 27.70 -28.21 14.47
CA LYS A 562 28.97 -28.56 15.14
C LYS A 562 29.42 -29.99 14.82
N ARG A 563 28.47 -30.91 14.66
CA ARG A 563 28.70 -32.31 14.24
C ARG A 563 28.96 -32.45 12.74
N LYS A 564 28.88 -31.36 11.98
CA LYS A 564 29.00 -31.30 10.52
C LYS A 564 27.87 -32.02 9.77
N GLU A 565 26.72 -32.17 10.40
CA GLU A 565 25.49 -32.65 9.79
C GLU A 565 24.79 -31.48 9.07
N TYR A 566 25.40 -31.00 7.99
CA TYR A 566 25.01 -29.74 7.37
C TYR A 566 23.61 -29.75 6.76
N ASP A 567 23.15 -30.87 6.20
CA ASP A 567 21.82 -30.97 5.59
C ASP A 567 20.70 -30.87 6.64
N ASN A 568 20.83 -31.59 7.75
CA ASN A 568 19.88 -31.53 8.87
C ASN A 568 19.87 -30.16 9.55
N ALA A 569 21.05 -29.57 9.74
CA ALA A 569 21.18 -28.23 10.31
C ALA A 569 20.57 -27.17 9.39
N TRP A 570 20.78 -27.28 8.07
CA TRP A 570 20.19 -26.39 7.07
C TRP A 570 18.67 -26.40 7.12
N GLU A 571 18.06 -27.59 7.19
CA GLU A 571 16.61 -27.74 7.30
C GLU A 571 16.07 -27.08 8.57
N CYS A 572 16.72 -27.32 9.72
CA CYS A 572 16.39 -26.65 10.98
C CYS A 572 16.45 -25.12 10.85
N PHE A 573 17.51 -24.58 10.26
CA PHE A 573 17.68 -23.13 10.10
C PHE A 573 16.63 -22.54 9.16
N LYS A 574 16.27 -23.24 8.08
CA LYS A 574 15.21 -22.80 7.16
C LYS A 574 13.84 -22.76 7.84
N GLN A 575 13.47 -23.82 8.56
CA GLN A 575 12.19 -23.87 9.28
C GLN A 575 12.06 -22.73 10.29
N ASN A 576 13.10 -22.48 11.10
CA ASN A 576 13.08 -21.42 12.10
C ASN A 576 13.17 -20.01 11.46
N ALA A 577 13.90 -19.84 10.36
CA ALA A 577 13.96 -18.59 9.63
C ALA A 577 12.62 -18.22 8.99
N ASP A 578 11.86 -19.21 8.52
CA ASP A 578 10.50 -19.04 7.97
C ASP A 578 9.50 -18.65 9.07
N LEU A 579 9.79 -18.95 10.34
CA LEU A 579 9.10 -18.44 11.54
C LEU A 579 9.62 -17.07 12.01
N ASN A 580 10.41 -16.41 11.17
CA ASN A 580 11.00 -15.10 11.43
C ASN A 580 12.00 -15.04 12.60
N ASN A 581 12.64 -16.17 12.95
CA ASN A 581 13.69 -16.19 13.97
C ASN A 581 14.99 -15.52 13.45
N PRO A 582 15.48 -14.44 14.08
CA PRO A 582 16.66 -13.69 13.61
C PRO A 582 17.99 -14.46 13.69
N GLU A 583 18.17 -15.32 14.69
CA GLU A 583 19.35 -16.19 14.81
C GLU A 583 19.33 -17.27 13.70
N ALA A 584 18.16 -17.83 13.40
CA ALA A 584 18.02 -18.77 12.29
C ALA A 584 18.30 -18.10 10.93
N LYS A 585 17.81 -16.88 10.71
CA LYS A 585 18.15 -16.07 9.51
C LYS A 585 19.66 -15.83 9.40
N PHE A 586 20.35 -15.59 10.51
CA PHE A 586 21.81 -15.53 10.53
C PHE A 586 22.45 -16.83 10.02
N TRP A 587 22.03 -17.99 10.56
CA TRP A 587 22.58 -19.28 10.16
C TRP A 587 22.28 -19.61 8.68
N VAL A 588 21.10 -19.28 8.17
CA VAL A 588 20.79 -19.40 6.73
C VAL A 588 21.75 -18.55 5.91
N GLY A 589 21.98 -17.29 6.31
CA GLY A 589 22.95 -16.41 5.65
C GLY A 589 24.38 -16.97 5.71
N TYR A 590 24.78 -17.56 6.84
CA TYR A 590 26.08 -18.19 7.01
C TYR A 590 26.27 -19.38 6.05
N TYR A 591 25.27 -20.25 5.94
CA TYR A 591 25.32 -21.43 5.07
C TYR A 591 25.44 -21.04 3.60
N LEU A 592 24.69 -20.03 3.16
CA LEU A 592 24.75 -19.49 1.80
C LEU A 592 26.09 -18.79 1.50
N LEU A 593 26.68 -18.11 2.47
CA LEU A 593 27.97 -17.42 2.29
C LEU A 593 29.12 -18.43 2.10
N TYR A 594 29.12 -19.52 2.87
CA TYR A 594 30.20 -20.51 2.87
C TYR A 594 29.92 -21.73 1.97
N GLY A 595 28.68 -21.90 1.52
CA GLY A 595 28.24 -23.02 0.66
C GLY A 595 28.09 -24.34 1.42
N HIS A 596 27.70 -24.29 2.70
CA HIS A 596 27.51 -25.49 3.52
C HIS A 596 26.27 -26.31 3.09
N ASN A 597 25.34 -25.69 2.37
CA ASN A 597 24.16 -26.31 1.75
C ASN A 597 24.38 -26.75 0.29
N GLY A 598 25.63 -26.79 -0.19
CA GLY A 598 25.98 -27.20 -1.55
C GLY A 598 26.06 -26.08 -2.59
N GLU A 599 25.53 -24.88 -2.30
CA GLU A 599 25.57 -23.73 -3.21
C GLU A 599 26.02 -22.43 -2.52
N LYS A 600 26.92 -21.68 -3.15
CA LYS A 600 27.36 -20.37 -2.62
C LYS A 600 26.53 -19.25 -3.23
N ASP A 601 25.77 -18.55 -2.37
CA ASP A 601 25.04 -17.34 -2.74
C ASP A 601 25.34 -16.18 -1.77
N PRO A 602 26.43 -15.42 -2.01
CA PRO A 602 26.80 -14.29 -1.16
C PRO A 602 25.81 -13.11 -1.26
N ILE A 603 24.98 -13.05 -2.32
CA ILE A 603 23.98 -11.98 -2.48
C ILE A 603 22.80 -12.27 -1.57
N GLN A 604 22.28 -13.50 -1.60
CA GLN A 604 21.18 -13.93 -0.76
C GLN A 604 21.60 -14.00 0.72
N ALA A 605 22.84 -14.43 1.01
CA ALA A 605 23.40 -14.38 2.35
C ALA A 605 23.34 -12.98 2.97
N ARG A 606 23.74 -11.96 2.20
CA ARG A 606 23.70 -10.57 2.64
C ARG A 606 22.27 -10.07 2.92
N LYS A 607 21.29 -10.52 2.14
CA LYS A 607 19.87 -10.20 2.38
C LYS A 607 19.40 -10.75 3.73
N TYR A 608 19.69 -12.01 4.03
CA TYR A 608 19.36 -12.62 5.31
C TYR A 608 20.06 -11.95 6.50
N PHE A 609 21.35 -11.59 6.36
CA PHE A 609 22.04 -10.83 7.40
C PHE A 609 21.40 -9.46 7.63
N LYS A 610 20.95 -8.78 6.57
CA LYS A 610 20.26 -7.49 6.70
C LYS A 610 18.92 -7.63 7.43
N GLU A 611 18.08 -8.58 7.03
CA GLU A 611 16.80 -8.83 7.68
C GLU A 611 16.98 -9.16 9.17
N ALA A 612 17.93 -10.03 9.51
CA ALA A 612 18.24 -10.35 10.91
C ALA A 612 18.84 -9.16 11.69
N ALA A 613 19.64 -8.30 11.03
CA ALA A 613 20.23 -7.12 11.64
C ALA A 613 19.18 -6.05 11.96
N ASP A 614 18.19 -5.87 11.08
CA ASP A 614 17.17 -4.82 11.16
C ASP A 614 15.98 -5.21 12.07
N GLU A 615 15.58 -6.48 12.08
CA GLU A 615 14.33 -6.89 12.75
C GLU A 615 14.46 -7.09 14.27
N ASN A 616 15.64 -7.42 14.80
CA ASN A 616 15.81 -7.80 16.23
C ASN A 616 17.20 -7.50 16.80
N ASN A 617 17.92 -6.50 16.26
CA ASN A 617 19.21 -6.07 16.80
C ASN A 617 20.25 -7.21 16.92
N HIS A 618 20.24 -8.18 16.00
CA HIS A 618 21.12 -9.36 16.10
C HIS A 618 22.59 -9.00 15.79
N ALA A 619 23.44 -8.94 16.83
CA ALA A 619 24.79 -8.37 16.75
C ALA A 619 25.73 -9.10 15.78
N GLU A 620 25.64 -10.44 15.68
CA GLU A 620 26.46 -11.21 14.75
C GLU A 620 26.06 -10.92 13.29
N SER A 621 24.75 -10.81 12.99
CA SER A 621 24.26 -10.41 11.68
C SER A 621 24.66 -8.99 11.30
N GLN A 622 24.59 -8.04 12.24
CA GLN A 622 25.03 -6.66 12.03
C GLN A 622 26.52 -6.60 11.65
N CYS A 623 27.36 -7.35 12.37
CA CYS A 623 28.79 -7.47 12.07
C CYS A 623 29.03 -8.10 10.68
N ARG A 624 28.38 -9.22 10.36
CA ARG A 624 28.54 -9.89 9.05
C ARG A 624 28.06 -9.03 7.89
N TYR A 625 26.95 -8.34 8.06
CA TYR A 625 26.43 -7.40 7.06
C TYR A 625 27.43 -6.26 6.81
N ALA A 626 27.97 -5.65 7.88
CA ALA A 626 29.01 -4.62 7.76
C ALA A 626 30.29 -5.11 7.05
N VAL A 627 30.73 -6.35 7.34
CA VAL A 627 31.87 -6.97 6.64
C VAL A 627 31.57 -7.22 5.17
N ALA A 628 30.36 -7.65 4.81
CA ALA A 628 29.96 -7.81 3.41
C ALA A 628 30.00 -6.46 2.67
N LEU A 629 29.58 -5.37 3.31
CA LEU A 629 29.65 -4.03 2.76
C LEU A 629 31.09 -3.51 2.61
N LEU A 630 32.04 -3.93 3.47
CA LEU A 630 33.47 -3.60 3.28
C LEU A 630 34.03 -4.20 1.97
N ALA A 631 33.63 -5.42 1.63
CA ALA A 631 34.02 -6.03 0.37
C ALA A 631 33.44 -5.28 -0.83
N GLU A 632 32.20 -4.81 -0.73
CA GLU A 632 31.55 -3.97 -1.74
C GLU A 632 32.23 -2.61 -1.88
N LEU A 633 32.55 -1.96 -0.76
CA LEU A 633 33.29 -0.70 -0.71
C LEU A 633 34.66 -0.81 -1.40
N SER A 634 35.30 -1.97 -1.38
CA SER A 634 36.59 -2.17 -2.06
C SER A 634 36.47 -2.20 -3.60
N LYS A 635 35.31 -2.60 -4.12
CA LYS A 635 35.03 -2.72 -5.56
C LYS A 635 34.38 -1.46 -6.14
N GLU A 636 33.72 -0.66 -5.31
CA GLU A 636 33.02 0.55 -5.75
C GLU A 636 34.00 1.68 -6.12
N THR A 637 33.76 2.33 -7.25
CA THR A 637 34.55 3.46 -7.75
C THR A 637 33.90 4.81 -7.51
N ASP A 638 32.57 4.86 -7.38
CA ASP A 638 31.83 6.11 -7.14
C ASP A 638 32.01 6.60 -5.69
N GLU A 639 32.60 7.78 -5.52
CA GLU A 639 32.93 8.32 -4.20
C GLU A 639 31.70 8.73 -3.37
N THR A 640 30.56 9.00 -4.02
CA THR A 640 29.26 9.26 -3.35
C THR A 640 28.73 7.97 -2.74
N VAL A 641 28.77 6.87 -3.50
CA VAL A 641 28.36 5.53 -3.03
C VAL A 641 29.31 5.04 -1.94
N ARG A 642 30.63 5.19 -2.13
CA ARG A 642 31.65 4.88 -1.12
C ARG A 642 31.42 5.65 0.19
N THR A 643 30.98 6.91 0.11
CA THR A 643 30.67 7.71 1.31
C THR A 643 29.44 7.19 2.05
N LYS A 644 28.39 6.78 1.33
CA LYS A 644 27.22 6.13 1.94
C LYS A 644 27.57 4.80 2.59
N LEU A 645 28.29 3.93 1.86
CA LEU A 645 28.76 2.64 2.36
C LEU A 645 29.61 2.79 3.62
N ARG A 646 30.55 3.75 3.67
CA ARG A 646 31.36 4.02 4.88
C ARG A 646 30.50 4.36 6.10
N LYS A 647 29.44 5.17 5.93
CA LYS A 647 28.52 5.53 7.01
C LYS A 647 27.70 4.32 7.48
N GLU A 648 27.17 3.54 6.54
CA GLU A 648 26.39 2.34 6.84
C GLU A 648 27.23 1.27 7.55
N ILE A 649 28.45 1.02 7.06
CA ILE A 649 29.42 0.09 7.68
C ILE A 649 29.72 0.51 9.13
N LEU A 650 29.99 1.80 9.35
CA LEU A 650 30.30 2.31 10.69
C LEU A 650 29.10 2.13 11.62
N TYR A 651 27.89 2.47 11.16
CA TYR A 651 26.66 2.33 11.92
C TYR A 651 26.41 0.88 12.38
N TYR A 652 26.51 -0.09 11.49
CA TYR A 652 26.28 -1.50 11.86
C TYR A 652 27.39 -2.07 12.75
N PHE A 653 28.64 -1.62 12.61
CA PHE A 653 29.69 -2.00 13.56
C PHE A 653 29.47 -1.38 14.95
N GLU A 654 29.02 -0.12 15.03
CA GLU A 654 28.66 0.53 16.29
C GLU A 654 27.50 -0.21 16.98
N LEU A 655 26.42 -0.50 16.25
CA LEU A 655 25.30 -1.30 16.77
C LEU A 655 25.76 -2.66 17.33
N ALA A 656 26.58 -3.39 16.57
CA ALA A 656 27.05 -4.72 16.97
C ALA A 656 27.98 -4.68 18.19
N ALA A 657 28.85 -3.66 18.27
CA ALA A 657 29.81 -3.51 19.36
C ALA A 657 29.16 -2.99 20.66
N GLU A 658 28.11 -2.18 20.54
CA GLU A 658 27.44 -1.52 21.67
C GLU A 658 26.15 -2.21 22.11
N ASN A 659 25.80 -3.33 21.47
CA ASN A 659 24.66 -4.16 21.86
C ASN A 659 24.72 -4.53 23.36
N GLN A 660 23.65 -4.26 24.11
CA GLN A 660 23.64 -4.43 25.56
C GLN A 660 23.54 -5.90 26.01
N GLU A 661 22.96 -6.75 25.17
CA GLU A 661 22.67 -8.15 25.49
C GLU A 661 23.76 -9.09 24.98
N ASN A 662 24.28 -8.85 23.78
CA ASN A 662 25.32 -9.67 23.18
C ASN A 662 26.27 -8.83 22.31
N ARG A 663 27.39 -8.42 22.89
CA ARG A 663 28.39 -7.59 22.20
C ARG A 663 29.26 -8.39 21.25
N ASN A 664 29.41 -7.93 20.02
CA ASN A 664 30.25 -8.60 19.03
C ASN A 664 31.73 -8.19 19.11
N ALA A 665 32.60 -9.16 19.44
CA ALA A 665 34.04 -8.93 19.58
C ALA A 665 34.76 -8.58 18.27
N ASP A 666 34.28 -9.11 17.13
CA ASP A 666 34.83 -8.78 15.81
C ASP A 666 34.48 -7.33 15.42
N ALA A 667 33.25 -6.89 15.67
CA ALA A 667 32.83 -5.50 15.44
C ALA A 667 33.65 -4.51 16.28
N MET A 668 33.90 -4.81 17.56
CA MET A 668 34.80 -4.02 18.40
C MET A 668 36.22 -3.95 17.83
N TYR A 669 36.75 -5.06 17.32
CA TYR A 669 38.04 -5.06 16.65
C TYR A 669 38.04 -4.15 15.42
N TYR A 670 37.03 -4.26 14.55
CA TYR A 670 36.90 -3.42 13.37
C TYR A 670 36.79 -1.94 13.73
N LEU A 671 35.97 -1.55 14.71
CA LEU A 671 35.91 -0.17 15.20
C LEU A 671 37.24 0.31 15.75
N GLY A 672 37.90 -0.53 16.55
CA GLY A 672 39.22 -0.22 17.12
C GLY A 672 40.25 0.09 16.03
N ASP A 673 40.33 -0.77 15.02
CA ASP A 673 41.19 -0.58 13.86
C ASP A 673 40.78 0.65 13.02
N ILE A 674 39.47 0.89 12.85
CA ILE A 674 38.93 2.06 12.14
C ILE A 674 39.38 3.37 12.80
N TYR A 675 39.20 3.51 14.11
CA TYR A 675 39.54 4.75 14.82
C TYR A 675 41.06 4.94 14.97
N VAL A 676 41.84 3.89 15.23
CA VAL A 676 43.31 3.99 15.32
C VAL A 676 43.93 4.38 13.98
N ALA A 677 43.46 3.78 12.88
CA ALA A 677 44.04 4.01 11.56
C ALA A 677 43.37 5.15 10.78
N GLY A 678 42.22 5.68 11.25
CA GLY A 678 41.41 6.64 10.50
C GLY A 678 40.80 6.04 9.22
N LYS A 679 40.46 4.75 9.24
CA LYS A 679 39.82 4.07 8.10
C LYS A 679 38.40 4.62 7.89
N LEU A 680 37.82 4.33 6.73
CA LEU A 680 36.49 4.82 6.34
C LEU A 680 36.34 6.37 6.38
N LYS A 681 37.46 7.11 6.26
CA LYS A 681 37.52 8.59 6.37
C LYS A 681 37.04 9.11 7.74
N VAL A 682 37.08 8.29 8.78
CA VAL A 682 36.82 8.72 10.16
C VAL A 682 38.05 9.46 10.69
N LYS A 683 37.82 10.53 11.47
CA LYS A 683 38.91 11.26 12.14
C LYS A 683 39.64 10.30 13.08
N LYS A 684 40.97 10.21 12.94
CA LYS A 684 41.81 9.36 13.78
C LYS A 684 41.61 9.70 15.26
N ASP A 685 41.25 8.69 16.03
CA ASP A 685 41.01 8.77 17.48
C ASP A 685 41.64 7.53 18.13
N VAL A 686 42.90 7.69 18.53
CA VAL A 686 43.70 6.57 19.05
C VAL A 686 43.17 6.11 20.41
N GLU A 687 42.63 7.01 21.22
CA GLU A 687 42.13 6.69 22.55
C GLU A 687 40.85 5.87 22.46
N ARG A 688 39.88 6.33 21.65
CA ARG A 688 38.65 5.58 21.38
C ARG A 688 38.93 4.26 20.66
N GLY A 689 39.90 4.24 19.74
CA GLY A 689 40.30 3.03 19.05
C GLY A 689 40.94 1.99 19.98
N VAL A 690 41.85 2.39 20.88
CA VAL A 690 42.44 1.51 21.89
C VAL A 690 41.38 1.00 22.87
N TYR A 691 40.39 1.82 23.22
CA TYR A 691 39.26 1.39 24.04
C TYR A 691 38.52 0.19 23.44
N TYR A 692 38.07 0.28 22.18
CA TYR A 692 37.38 -0.84 21.53
C TYR A 692 38.30 -2.06 21.32
N LEU A 693 39.60 -1.86 21.03
CA LEU A 693 40.55 -2.98 20.94
C LEU A 693 40.74 -3.71 22.28
N LYS A 694 40.77 -2.99 23.40
CA LYS A 694 40.81 -3.61 24.74
C LYS A 694 39.53 -4.38 25.04
N LEU A 695 38.37 -3.85 24.67
CA LEU A 695 37.10 -4.58 24.79
C LEU A 695 37.08 -5.86 23.93
N ALA A 696 37.55 -5.79 22.69
CA ALA A 696 37.67 -6.96 21.82
C ALA A 696 38.65 -8.01 22.38
N SER A 697 39.79 -7.55 22.91
CA SER A 697 40.81 -8.39 23.56
C SER A 697 40.25 -9.13 24.78
N SER A 698 39.51 -8.44 25.65
CA SER A 698 38.81 -9.05 26.80
C SER A 698 37.78 -10.10 26.38
N ASN A 699 37.22 -9.98 25.18
CA ASN A 699 36.33 -10.97 24.56
C ASN A 699 37.08 -12.00 23.69
N LYS A 700 38.37 -12.25 23.97
CA LYS A 700 39.23 -13.26 23.33
C LYS A 700 39.48 -13.05 21.82
N ASN A 701 39.39 -11.82 21.31
CA ASN A 701 39.75 -11.53 19.92
C ASN A 701 41.29 -11.45 19.74
N GLU A 702 41.88 -12.47 19.12
CA GLU A 702 43.34 -12.55 18.92
C GLU A 702 43.93 -11.46 18.00
N ARG A 703 43.12 -10.98 17.03
CA ARG A 703 43.52 -9.89 16.14
C ARG A 703 43.66 -8.59 16.91
N ALA A 704 42.80 -8.35 17.90
CA ALA A 704 42.90 -7.21 18.80
C ALA A 704 44.15 -7.27 19.69
N ASN A 705 44.46 -8.44 20.28
CA ASN A 705 45.69 -8.65 21.07
C ASN A 705 46.96 -8.31 20.29
N SER A 706 47.01 -8.79 19.05
CA SER A 706 48.14 -8.54 18.14
C SER A 706 48.27 -7.05 17.80
N LEU A 707 47.15 -6.36 17.60
CA LEU A 707 47.15 -4.94 17.27
C LEU A 707 47.51 -4.05 18.47
N LEU A 708 47.01 -4.36 19.68
CA LEU A 708 47.39 -3.67 20.92
C LEU A 708 48.89 -3.79 21.20
N LYS A 709 49.46 -4.98 21.03
CA LYS A 709 50.90 -5.21 21.19
C LYS A 709 51.73 -4.37 20.22
N LYS A 710 51.28 -4.22 18.96
CA LYS A 710 51.93 -3.35 17.96
C LYS A 710 51.83 -1.86 18.32
N LEU A 711 50.80 -1.46 19.06
CA LEU A 711 50.60 -0.09 19.53
C LEU A 711 51.31 0.22 20.87
N GLY A 712 51.94 -0.78 21.49
CA GLY A 712 52.58 -0.66 22.81
C GLY A 712 51.60 -0.43 23.95
N LYS A 713 50.40 -1.02 23.87
CA LYS A 713 49.28 -0.80 24.80
C LYS A 713 48.76 -2.07 25.46
#